data_AF-A0A522D310-F1
#
_entry.id   AF-A0A522D310-F1
#
_cell.length_a   1.000
_cell.length_b   1.000
_cell.length_c   1.000
_cell.angle_alpha   90.00
_cell.angle_beta   90.00
_cell.angle_gamma   90.00
#
_symmetry.space_group_name_H-M   'P 1'
#
loop_
_entity.id
_entity.type
_entity.pdbx_description
1 polymer ?
#
loop_
_entity_poly.entity_id
_entity_poly.type
_entity_poly.pdbx_seq_one_letter_code
_entity_poly.pdbx_strand_id
1 'polypeptide(L)'
;MQVLEGVRMRRVDRAHQWRRGWTAIAVAVAVNVSFAGGAWAAQRVALIIGVSKYDKVPPLVNPAKDAKLVQTTLQKLGFQVTTLTDPNRIQLLEGLGAFEEAAKGSEAAVIYYAGHGAMIDGVNYLLPKDAVSTSKTTLTASSLESASLGQALSGAKSVRLIILDACRNNPTATRSLGGNTRGLARETGPTSVSVVTLMAAAPGQVAQDGVAGAANSPFAIALTQGMTRPGATVGELPGYVQAEVERMTEGEQTPDLQGIWRNVNWTFDPNGPPKQVAAAAPGADPTKIKWEKDQVFWTSIKDSDDPADFRAYLEAQDRGEITGSFRKLAFNRIKALEKLPAGSFQVASRSATPGQDLVTTARDAFARGDYASAARDWNAAAKLGNGAAMYNLGVMSLTGKGAPKDVAAAARWFKASADAGHSGGMVNWALCRLNGFGTAKDEADGFRILQQAANKGSATAMGMLAEAYLRGRGAPADARQAAGWLQKAVDAGDGPSIAQLADLYEQGQGVPRDARRAFNLYQRAATAGDTDAMVRLGYAYEDGEAVMKDEVQAATWYQRAAELGNSEGMSSLAVMLETGTGLPQDYARAAEYYRAAANAGDARGYLGLGSMTARGAGVRQNPVEAVRLFQAAADRGSPLAMRNLAIMYESGQGVRADRKKAIEWYRKAAQGGDEASRDELARLGAQ
;
A
#
# COMPACT_ATOMS: atom_id res chain seq x y z
N MET A 1 -70.31 -52.67 21.63
CA MET A 1 -69.60 -51.40 21.90
C MET A 1 -69.12 -50.87 20.56
N GLN A 2 -70.01 -50.16 19.85
CA GLN A 2 -70.02 -48.69 19.69
C GLN A 2 -68.79 -48.16 18.92
N VAL A 3 -68.85 -47.47 17.77
CA VAL A 3 -69.93 -47.07 16.84
C VAL A 3 -69.24 -46.77 15.48
N LEU A 4 -69.67 -47.51 14.45
CA LEU A 4 -69.99 -47.18 13.05
C LEU A 4 -69.00 -46.42 12.13
N GLU A 5 -68.45 -47.20 11.19
CA GLU A 5 -68.21 -46.85 9.78
C GLU A 5 -69.51 -46.56 9.02
N GLY A 6 -69.45 -45.70 7.99
CA GLY A 6 -70.59 -45.33 7.14
C GLY A 6 -70.22 -44.95 5.71
N VAL A 7 -70.02 -45.97 4.88
CA VAL A 7 -70.49 -46.21 3.49
C VAL A 7 -70.78 -45.03 2.51
N ARG A 8 -70.11 -45.16 1.35
CA ARG A 8 -70.41 -44.78 -0.06
C ARG A 8 -71.83 -44.29 -0.45
N MET A 9 -71.90 -43.32 -1.39
CA MET A 9 -72.57 -43.38 -2.72
C MET A 9 -72.34 -42.05 -3.49
N ARG A 10 -71.66 -42.00 -4.65
CA ARG A 10 -72.10 -42.12 -6.07
C ARG A 10 -73.18 -41.12 -6.58
N ARG A 11 -72.76 -40.22 -7.49
CA ARG A 11 -73.30 -39.82 -8.83
C ARG A 11 -73.02 -38.33 -9.06
N VAL A 12 -72.14 -37.96 -9.99
CA VAL A 12 -72.41 -37.67 -11.41
C VAL A 12 -73.48 -36.61 -11.58
N ASP A 13 -73.08 -35.39 -11.99
CA ASP A 13 -73.63 -34.81 -13.22
C ASP A 13 -72.66 -33.86 -13.93
N ARG A 14 -72.66 -34.03 -15.25
CA ARG A 14 -71.89 -33.34 -16.29
C ARG A 14 -72.77 -32.27 -16.93
N ALA A 15 -72.20 -31.11 -17.25
CA ALA A 15 -72.44 -30.38 -18.50
C ALA A 15 -71.38 -29.24 -18.58
N HIS A 16 -70.25 -29.39 -19.28
CA HIS A 16 -70.01 -29.22 -20.73
C HIS A 16 -70.52 -27.91 -21.34
N GLN A 17 -69.59 -27.03 -21.73
CA GLN A 17 -69.23 -26.71 -23.14
C GLN A 17 -67.92 -25.87 -23.17
N TRP A 18 -66.77 -26.42 -23.60
CA TRP A 18 -66.20 -26.39 -24.98
C TRP A 18 -65.95 -24.94 -25.47
N ARG A 19 -64.73 -24.43 -25.76
CA ARG A 19 -63.59 -24.92 -26.58
C ARG A 19 -62.29 -24.15 -26.18
N ARG A 20 -61.18 -24.84 -25.87
CA ARG A 20 -60.00 -25.21 -26.71
C ARG A 20 -59.16 -24.06 -27.28
N GLY A 21 -57.86 -24.06 -26.94
CA GLY A 21 -56.80 -23.28 -27.60
C GLY A 21 -55.38 -23.37 -27.00
N TRP A 22 -54.85 -24.58 -26.78
CA TRP A 22 -53.44 -24.99 -26.94
C TRP A 22 -52.22 -24.23 -26.31
N THR A 23 -51.61 -24.89 -25.29
CA THR A 23 -50.17 -25.30 -25.17
C THR A 23 -49.09 -24.21 -25.01
N ALA A 24 -48.06 -24.29 -24.14
CA ALA A 24 -47.35 -25.44 -23.59
C ALA A 24 -46.47 -25.07 -22.36
N ILE A 25 -46.53 -25.95 -21.35
CA ILE A 25 -45.40 -26.62 -20.66
C ILE A 25 -44.54 -25.80 -19.67
N ALA A 26 -44.92 -25.92 -18.40
CA ALA A 26 -44.01 -25.88 -17.26
C ALA A 26 -43.45 -27.28 -17.02
N VAL A 27 -42.13 -27.45 -17.09
CA VAL A 27 -41.42 -28.63 -16.57
C VAL A 27 -40.68 -28.17 -15.32
N ALA A 28 -41.10 -28.72 -14.18
CA ALA A 28 -40.33 -28.72 -12.95
C ALA A 28 -39.17 -29.71 -13.09
N VAL A 29 -37.97 -29.29 -12.68
CA VAL A 29 -36.95 -30.21 -12.17
C VAL A 29 -36.51 -29.66 -10.81
N ALA A 30 -36.79 -30.48 -9.81
CA ALA A 30 -36.45 -30.31 -8.41
C ALA A 30 -34.94 -30.33 -8.16
N VAL A 31 -34.50 -29.58 -7.14
CA VAL A 31 -33.31 -29.93 -6.37
C VAL A 31 -33.75 -30.08 -4.91
N ASN A 32 -33.43 -31.26 -4.39
CA ASN A 32 -33.79 -31.81 -3.08
C ASN A 32 -33.43 -30.89 -1.91
N VAL A 33 -34.43 -30.60 -1.07
CA VAL A 33 -34.23 -30.19 0.33
C VAL A 33 -34.20 -31.47 1.16
N SER A 34 -33.01 -31.95 1.49
CA SER A 34 -32.84 -32.93 2.56
C SER A 34 -32.79 -32.19 3.89
N PHE A 35 -33.88 -32.25 4.64
CA PHE A 35 -33.85 -32.02 6.07
C PHE A 35 -33.12 -33.18 6.74
N ALA A 36 -31.91 -32.92 7.24
CA ALA A 36 -31.25 -33.74 8.24
C ALA A 36 -30.86 -32.83 9.39
N GLY A 37 -31.42 -33.11 10.57
CA GLY A 37 -31.07 -32.43 11.81
C GLY A 37 -29.58 -32.60 12.10
N GLY A 38 -28.91 -31.47 12.24
CA GLY A 38 -27.54 -31.31 12.70
C GLY A 38 -27.42 -29.88 13.22
N ALA A 39 -26.64 -29.67 14.28
CA ALA A 39 -26.51 -28.41 15.01
C ALA A 39 -26.59 -27.15 14.13
N TRP A 40 -27.29 -26.11 14.58
CA TRP A 40 -27.39 -24.80 13.92
C TRP A 40 -25.98 -24.21 13.71
N ALA A 41 -25.32 -24.57 12.61
CA ALA A 41 -24.18 -23.86 12.09
C ALA A 41 -24.67 -22.46 11.71
N ALA A 42 -23.97 -21.43 12.15
CA ALA A 42 -24.34 -20.06 11.84
C ALA A 42 -24.36 -19.90 10.30
N GLN A 43 -25.53 -19.62 9.73
CA GLN A 43 -25.74 -19.64 8.28
C GLN A 43 -24.91 -18.53 7.63
N ARG A 44 -24.06 -18.86 6.66
CA ARG A 44 -23.27 -17.91 5.84
C ARG A 44 -23.88 -17.84 4.46
N VAL A 45 -24.22 -16.65 3.96
CA VAL A 45 -24.93 -16.50 2.68
C VAL A 45 -24.18 -15.58 1.72
N ALA A 46 -24.24 -15.88 0.43
CA ALA A 46 -23.68 -14.99 -0.59
C ALA A 46 -24.58 -14.88 -1.83
N LEU A 47 -24.66 -13.68 -2.40
CA LEU A 47 -25.27 -13.40 -3.69
C LEU A 47 -24.18 -12.99 -4.69
N ILE A 48 -24.06 -13.74 -5.77
CA ILE A 48 -23.08 -13.53 -6.83
C ILE A 48 -23.80 -13.11 -8.09
N ILE A 49 -23.47 -11.94 -8.62
CA ILE A 49 -24.08 -11.36 -9.82
C ILE A 49 -22.98 -11.22 -10.87
N GLY A 50 -23.14 -11.90 -11.99
CA GLY A 50 -22.22 -11.79 -13.14
C GLY A 50 -22.99 -11.38 -14.38
N VAL A 51 -22.66 -10.22 -14.96
CA VAL A 51 -23.31 -9.68 -16.16
C VAL A 51 -22.28 -9.52 -17.27
N SER A 52 -22.32 -10.43 -18.25
CA SER A 52 -21.43 -10.45 -19.43
C SER A 52 -22.19 -10.12 -20.71
N LYS A 53 -23.46 -10.52 -20.81
CA LYS A 53 -24.31 -10.27 -21.98
C LYS A 53 -25.26 -9.12 -21.70
N TYR A 54 -25.38 -8.24 -22.68
CA TYR A 54 -26.19 -7.04 -22.58
C TYR A 54 -27.02 -6.86 -23.85
N ASP A 55 -28.26 -6.41 -23.69
CA ASP A 55 -29.21 -6.24 -24.79
C ASP A 55 -28.95 -4.93 -25.56
N LYS A 56 -28.48 -3.88 -24.86
CA LYS A 56 -28.34 -2.51 -25.39
C LYS A 56 -27.01 -1.83 -25.04
N VAL A 57 -26.11 -2.51 -24.33
CA VAL A 57 -24.74 -2.03 -24.05
C VAL A 57 -23.72 -3.09 -24.49
N PRO A 58 -22.44 -2.76 -24.70
CA PRO A 58 -21.44 -3.74 -25.15
C PRO A 58 -21.29 -4.92 -24.19
N PRO A 59 -21.02 -6.14 -24.69
CA PRO A 59 -20.76 -7.30 -23.82
C PRO A 59 -19.37 -7.21 -23.15
N LEU A 60 -19.23 -7.92 -22.03
CA LEU A 60 -17.98 -8.12 -21.30
C LEU A 60 -17.53 -9.59 -21.39
N VAL A 61 -16.21 -9.83 -21.28
CA VAL A 61 -15.65 -11.17 -21.57
C VAL A 61 -15.55 -12.02 -20.31
N ASN A 62 -15.14 -11.46 -19.17
CA ASN A 62 -14.85 -12.25 -17.97
C ASN A 62 -15.83 -12.17 -16.79
N PRO A 63 -16.84 -11.27 -16.69
CA PRO A 63 -17.69 -11.22 -15.49
C PRO A 63 -18.40 -12.53 -15.11
N ALA A 64 -18.85 -13.32 -16.09
CA ALA A 64 -19.45 -14.64 -15.82
C ALA A 64 -18.42 -15.66 -15.31
N LYS A 65 -17.16 -15.56 -15.75
CA LYS A 65 -16.06 -16.42 -15.27
C LYS A 65 -15.63 -16.01 -13.87
N ASP A 66 -15.48 -14.71 -13.63
CA ASP A 66 -15.15 -14.14 -12.32
C ASP A 66 -16.22 -14.49 -11.28
N ALA A 67 -17.50 -14.30 -11.64
CA ALA A 67 -18.63 -14.74 -10.82
C ALA A 67 -18.54 -16.24 -10.50
N LYS A 68 -18.17 -17.08 -11.48
CA LYS A 68 -18.04 -18.52 -11.27
C LYS A 68 -16.87 -18.88 -10.33
N LEU A 69 -15.74 -18.17 -10.45
CA LEU A 69 -14.58 -18.33 -9.59
C LEU A 69 -14.91 -17.97 -8.13
N VAL A 70 -15.55 -16.82 -7.92
CA VAL A 70 -15.98 -16.37 -6.58
C VAL A 70 -17.05 -17.28 -6.00
N GLN A 71 -18.05 -17.69 -6.81
CA GLN A 71 -19.08 -18.65 -6.40
C GLN A 71 -18.44 -19.94 -5.84
N THR A 72 -17.55 -20.55 -6.63
CA THR A 72 -16.91 -21.82 -6.27
C THR A 72 -16.05 -21.67 -5.01
N THR A 73 -15.40 -20.51 -4.85
CA THR A 73 -14.57 -20.21 -3.70
C THR A 73 -15.40 -20.07 -2.42
N LEU A 74 -16.48 -19.29 -2.45
CA LEU A 74 -17.34 -19.10 -1.28
C LEU A 74 -18.10 -20.39 -0.90
N GLN A 75 -18.50 -21.22 -1.87
CA GLN A 75 -19.07 -22.55 -1.59
C GLN A 75 -18.08 -23.43 -0.81
N LYS A 76 -16.79 -23.44 -1.18
CA LYS A 76 -15.74 -24.15 -0.44
C LYS A 76 -15.53 -23.60 0.97
N LEU A 77 -15.78 -22.31 1.18
CA LEU A 77 -15.70 -21.62 2.47
C LEU A 77 -16.99 -21.73 3.31
N GLY A 78 -17.92 -22.60 2.89
CA GLY A 78 -19.14 -22.91 3.65
C GLY A 78 -20.29 -21.92 3.47
N PHE A 79 -20.25 -21.06 2.45
CA PHE A 79 -21.37 -20.18 2.13
C PHE A 79 -22.45 -20.91 1.33
N GLN A 80 -23.71 -20.64 1.67
CA GLN A 80 -24.85 -20.88 0.79
C GLN A 80 -24.88 -19.78 -0.28
N VAL A 81 -24.55 -20.14 -1.51
CA VAL A 81 -24.38 -19.17 -2.61
C VAL A 81 -25.54 -19.21 -3.59
N THR A 82 -26.17 -18.04 -3.80
CA THR A 82 -27.13 -17.78 -4.89
C THR A 82 -26.39 -17.05 -6.01
N THR A 83 -26.63 -17.42 -7.27
CA THR A 83 -25.97 -16.80 -8.42
C THR A 83 -26.98 -16.32 -9.45
N LEU A 84 -26.82 -15.07 -9.92
CA LEU A 84 -27.56 -14.48 -11.02
C LEU A 84 -26.60 -14.25 -12.19
N THR A 85 -26.84 -14.93 -13.31
CA THR A 85 -26.06 -14.78 -14.54
C THR A 85 -26.87 -14.00 -15.57
N ASP A 86 -26.31 -12.89 -16.04
CA ASP A 86 -26.95 -11.96 -16.97
C ASP A 86 -28.40 -11.57 -16.55
N PRO A 87 -28.68 -11.18 -15.30
CA PRO A 87 -30.03 -10.83 -14.89
C PRO A 87 -30.52 -9.55 -15.60
N ASN A 88 -31.81 -9.53 -15.96
CA ASN A 88 -32.49 -8.27 -16.24
C ASN A 88 -32.80 -7.53 -14.92
N ARG A 89 -33.25 -6.27 -15.00
CA ARG A 89 -33.49 -5.44 -13.81
C ARG A 89 -34.48 -6.07 -12.83
N ILE A 90 -35.53 -6.72 -13.32
CA ILE A 90 -36.54 -7.38 -12.48
C ILE A 90 -35.91 -8.55 -11.72
N GLN A 91 -35.21 -9.43 -12.43
CA GLN A 91 -34.52 -10.58 -11.83
C GLN A 91 -33.45 -10.15 -10.82
N LEU A 92 -32.75 -9.04 -11.08
CA LEU A 92 -31.77 -8.48 -10.16
C LEU A 92 -32.44 -8.01 -8.86
N LEU A 93 -33.57 -7.29 -8.96
CA LEU A 93 -34.32 -6.83 -7.78
C LEU A 93 -34.96 -7.99 -7.01
N GLU A 94 -35.56 -8.96 -7.69
CA GLU A 94 -36.12 -10.17 -7.07
C GLU A 94 -35.04 -10.98 -6.34
N GLY A 95 -33.87 -11.14 -6.96
CA GLY A 95 -32.74 -11.83 -6.36
C GLY A 95 -32.16 -11.09 -5.15
N LEU A 96 -32.13 -9.76 -5.17
CA LEU A 96 -31.75 -8.95 -4.00
C LEU A 96 -32.74 -9.09 -2.85
N GLY A 97 -34.04 -9.06 -3.13
CA GLY A 97 -35.07 -9.28 -2.11
C GLY A 97 -35.01 -10.68 -1.50
N ALA A 98 -34.82 -11.72 -2.32
CA ALA A 98 -34.64 -13.08 -1.82
C ALA A 98 -33.35 -13.23 -0.98
N PHE A 99 -32.28 -12.54 -1.36
CA PHE A 99 -31.04 -12.53 -0.60
C PHE A 99 -31.17 -11.76 0.72
N GLU A 100 -31.91 -10.65 0.75
CA GLU A 100 -32.20 -9.90 1.98
C GLU A 100 -32.89 -10.79 3.03
N GLU A 101 -33.88 -11.59 2.61
CA GLU A 101 -34.51 -12.58 3.49
C GLU A 101 -33.52 -13.66 3.97
N ALA A 102 -32.65 -14.17 3.08
CA ALA A 102 -31.63 -15.15 3.44
C ALA A 102 -30.55 -14.58 4.38
N ALA A 103 -30.27 -13.27 4.29
CA ALA A 103 -29.28 -12.60 5.13
C ALA A 103 -29.78 -12.38 6.57
N LYS A 104 -31.09 -12.39 6.82
CA LYS A 104 -31.66 -12.19 8.17
C LYS A 104 -31.17 -13.25 9.15
N GLY A 105 -30.43 -12.80 10.15
CA GLY A 105 -29.91 -13.64 11.22
C GLY A 105 -28.68 -14.48 10.85
N SER A 106 -28.21 -14.36 9.62
CA SER A 106 -26.97 -14.99 9.12
C SER A 106 -25.74 -14.48 9.87
N GLU A 107 -24.69 -15.31 9.94
CA GLU A 107 -23.40 -14.92 10.51
C GLU A 107 -22.71 -13.87 9.63
N ALA A 108 -22.69 -14.16 8.33
CA ALA A 108 -22.02 -13.37 7.32
C ALA A 108 -22.85 -13.34 6.04
N ALA A 109 -22.91 -12.18 5.41
CA ALA A 109 -23.55 -11.97 4.13
C ALA A 109 -22.58 -11.25 3.17
N VAL A 110 -22.48 -11.77 1.94
CA VAL A 110 -21.58 -11.25 0.89
C VAL A 110 -22.38 -11.00 -0.39
N ILE A 111 -22.25 -9.82 -0.98
CA ILE A 111 -22.69 -9.53 -2.34
C ILE A 111 -21.45 -9.31 -3.21
N TYR A 112 -21.34 -10.07 -4.30
CA TYR A 112 -20.33 -9.86 -5.34
C TYR A 112 -21.03 -9.47 -6.63
N TYR A 113 -20.61 -8.37 -7.25
CA TYR A 113 -21.07 -7.95 -8.56
C TYR A 113 -19.89 -7.85 -9.53
N ALA A 114 -19.97 -8.54 -10.66
CA ALA A 114 -19.08 -8.36 -11.81
C ALA A 114 -19.89 -7.96 -13.04
N GLY A 115 -19.50 -6.88 -13.71
CA GLY A 115 -20.22 -6.34 -14.86
C GLY A 115 -19.93 -4.87 -15.13
N HIS A 116 -20.80 -4.21 -15.89
CA HIS A 116 -20.73 -2.77 -16.12
C HIS A 116 -21.22 -1.94 -14.94
N GLY A 117 -20.41 -0.95 -14.58
CA GLY A 117 -20.77 0.13 -13.66
C GLY A 117 -20.69 1.50 -14.32
N ALA A 118 -21.52 2.43 -13.88
CA ALA A 118 -21.51 3.81 -14.33
C ALA A 118 -21.65 4.79 -13.15
N MET A 119 -20.83 5.83 -13.12
CA MET A 119 -21.01 6.98 -12.23
C MET A 119 -21.78 8.08 -12.95
N ILE A 120 -22.87 8.54 -12.34
CA ILE A 120 -23.74 9.61 -12.85
C ILE A 120 -24.00 10.57 -11.70
N ASP A 121 -23.58 11.84 -11.83
CA ASP A 121 -23.70 12.87 -10.77
C ASP A 121 -23.17 12.44 -9.40
N GLY A 122 -22.08 11.67 -9.37
CA GLY A 122 -21.51 11.14 -8.13
C GLY A 122 -22.26 9.95 -7.54
N VAL A 123 -23.30 9.45 -8.19
CA VAL A 123 -24.02 8.22 -7.82
C VAL A 123 -23.55 7.06 -8.70
N ASN A 124 -23.27 5.93 -8.06
CA ASN A 124 -22.86 4.70 -8.72
C ASN A 124 -24.06 3.84 -9.10
N TYR A 125 -24.08 3.39 -10.35
CA TYR A 125 -25.09 2.53 -10.92
C TYR A 125 -24.47 1.23 -11.46
N LEU A 126 -25.09 0.10 -11.14
CA LEU A 126 -24.75 -1.24 -11.65
C LEU A 126 -25.75 -1.60 -12.75
N LEU A 127 -25.25 -2.06 -13.90
CA LEU A 127 -26.06 -2.27 -15.10
C LEU A 127 -26.53 -3.73 -15.18
N PRO A 128 -27.85 -4.01 -15.13
CA PRO A 128 -28.41 -5.29 -15.54
C PRO A 128 -28.34 -5.47 -17.06
N LYS A 129 -28.63 -6.68 -17.58
CA LYS A 129 -28.48 -6.97 -19.01
C LYS A 129 -29.33 -6.08 -19.92
N ASP A 130 -30.46 -5.59 -19.42
CA ASP A 130 -31.43 -4.75 -20.12
C ASP A 130 -31.21 -3.25 -19.91
N ALA A 131 -30.08 -2.85 -19.30
CA ALA A 131 -29.71 -1.45 -19.12
C ALA A 131 -29.63 -0.70 -20.45
N VAL A 132 -30.16 0.53 -20.49
CA VAL A 132 -30.28 1.36 -21.69
C VAL A 132 -29.42 2.61 -21.56
N SER A 133 -28.36 2.69 -22.37
CA SER A 133 -27.37 3.77 -22.30
C SER A 133 -27.69 5.01 -23.17
N THR A 134 -28.90 5.14 -23.74
CA THR A 134 -29.19 6.22 -24.70
C THR A 134 -29.15 7.64 -24.11
N SER A 135 -29.39 7.78 -22.80
CA SER A 135 -29.32 9.04 -22.05
C SER A 135 -29.02 8.76 -20.58
N LYS A 136 -28.65 9.81 -19.83
CA LYS A 136 -28.49 9.74 -18.38
C LYS A 136 -29.75 9.25 -17.68
N THR A 137 -30.89 9.84 -18.01
CA THR A 137 -32.20 9.51 -17.41
C THR A 137 -32.63 8.08 -17.68
N THR A 138 -32.43 7.58 -18.90
CA THR A 138 -32.77 6.19 -19.24
C THR A 138 -31.81 5.21 -18.59
N LEU A 139 -30.53 5.57 -18.47
CA LEU A 139 -29.52 4.71 -17.85
C LEU A 139 -29.77 4.58 -16.35
N THR A 140 -30.04 5.68 -15.63
CA THR A 140 -30.40 5.61 -14.21
C THR A 140 -31.70 4.84 -13.99
N ALA A 141 -32.74 5.06 -14.81
CA ALA A 141 -34.02 4.36 -14.69
C ALA A 141 -33.93 2.84 -14.95
N SER A 142 -33.00 2.41 -15.81
CA SER A 142 -32.79 1.00 -16.17
C SER A 142 -31.67 0.31 -15.40
N SER A 143 -31.03 1.01 -14.44
CA SER A 143 -29.93 0.46 -13.63
C SER A 143 -30.34 0.30 -12.15
N LEU A 144 -29.41 -0.21 -11.35
CA LEU A 144 -29.50 -0.34 -9.90
C LEU A 144 -28.48 0.60 -9.24
N GLU A 145 -28.89 1.41 -8.27
CA GLU A 145 -27.95 2.18 -7.46
C GLU A 145 -27.14 1.25 -6.55
N SER A 146 -25.82 1.31 -6.58
CA SER A 146 -24.99 0.38 -5.81
C SER A 146 -25.19 0.53 -4.29
N ALA A 147 -25.56 1.73 -3.83
CA ALA A 147 -25.91 2.00 -2.43
C ALA A 147 -27.09 1.13 -1.92
N SER A 148 -27.98 0.66 -2.81
CA SER A 148 -29.10 -0.21 -2.41
C SER A 148 -28.64 -1.60 -1.99
N LEU A 149 -27.42 -2.02 -2.34
CA LEU A 149 -26.87 -3.31 -1.93
C LEU A 149 -26.67 -3.40 -0.41
N GLY A 150 -26.38 -2.28 0.26
CA GLY A 150 -26.20 -2.24 1.71
C GLY A 150 -27.45 -2.66 2.49
N GLN A 151 -28.64 -2.34 1.97
CA GLN A 151 -29.91 -2.71 2.59
C GLN A 151 -30.09 -4.23 2.62
N ALA A 152 -29.77 -4.93 1.52
CA ALA A 152 -29.90 -6.38 1.41
C ALA A 152 -29.00 -7.15 2.40
N LEU A 153 -27.96 -6.50 2.94
CA LEU A 153 -27.04 -7.08 3.92
C LEU A 153 -27.41 -6.77 5.38
N SER A 154 -28.39 -5.89 5.60
CA SER A 154 -28.70 -5.31 6.93
C SER A 154 -29.06 -6.34 8.00
N GLY A 155 -29.64 -7.48 7.60
CA GLY A 155 -30.05 -8.58 8.47
C GLY A 155 -28.92 -9.46 9.02
N ALA A 156 -27.69 -9.35 8.50
CA ALA A 156 -26.56 -10.19 8.92
C ALA A 156 -25.91 -9.67 10.22
N LYS A 157 -25.44 -10.60 11.06
CA LYS A 157 -24.99 -10.32 12.44
C LYS A 157 -23.54 -9.83 12.54
N SER A 158 -22.60 -10.44 11.81
CA SER A 158 -21.17 -10.23 12.05
C SER A 158 -20.44 -9.57 10.88
N VAL A 159 -20.65 -10.06 9.65
CA VAL A 159 -19.95 -9.57 8.45
C VAL A 159 -20.92 -9.23 7.34
N ARG A 160 -20.73 -8.05 6.73
CA ARG A 160 -21.51 -7.54 5.59
C ARG A 160 -20.55 -7.00 4.54
N LEU A 161 -20.36 -7.76 3.46
CA LEU A 161 -19.39 -7.43 2.42
C LEU A 161 -20.09 -7.12 1.10
N ILE A 162 -19.77 -5.97 0.52
CA ILE A 162 -20.09 -5.61 -0.86
C ILE A 162 -18.79 -5.63 -1.65
N ILE A 163 -18.75 -6.38 -2.74
CA ILE A 163 -17.56 -6.50 -3.59
C ILE A 163 -17.97 -6.16 -5.02
N LEU A 164 -17.45 -5.06 -5.54
CA LEU A 164 -17.77 -4.50 -6.85
C LEU A 164 -16.59 -4.69 -7.80
N ASP A 165 -16.63 -5.78 -8.56
CA ASP A 165 -15.79 -6.01 -9.74
C ASP A 165 -16.42 -5.36 -10.99
N ALA A 166 -16.76 -4.08 -10.86
CA ALA A 166 -17.46 -3.34 -11.89
C ALA A 166 -16.47 -2.60 -12.81
N CYS A 167 -16.46 -2.99 -14.09
CA CYS A 167 -15.66 -2.34 -15.12
C CYS A 167 -16.45 -1.21 -15.78
N ARG A 168 -15.88 -0.01 -15.86
CA ARG A 168 -16.40 1.02 -16.75
C ARG A 168 -15.85 0.80 -18.17
N ASN A 169 -16.58 0.06 -19.02
CA ASN A 169 -16.51 0.35 -20.46
C ASN A 169 -17.63 1.34 -20.72
N ASN A 170 -17.29 2.55 -21.16
CA ASN A 170 -18.26 3.58 -21.43
C ASN A 170 -19.32 3.08 -22.44
N PRO A 171 -20.55 2.74 -22.03
CA PRO A 171 -21.55 2.24 -22.96
C PRO A 171 -22.20 3.39 -23.74
N THR A 172 -21.76 4.63 -23.51
CA THR A 172 -22.17 5.86 -24.20
C THR A 172 -20.92 6.52 -24.80
N ALA A 173 -20.47 6.02 -25.95
CA ALA A 173 -19.36 6.60 -26.69
C ALA A 173 -19.65 8.00 -27.29
N THR A 174 -20.35 8.89 -26.57
CA THR A 174 -20.53 10.28 -26.95
C THR A 174 -20.08 11.20 -25.83
N ARG A 175 -19.29 12.22 -26.20
CA ARG A 175 -18.73 13.29 -25.36
C ARG A 175 -19.79 14.15 -24.60
N SER A 176 -21.04 13.70 -24.51
CA SER A 176 -22.21 14.50 -24.12
C SER A 176 -22.63 14.36 -22.65
N LEU A 177 -21.85 13.70 -21.79
CA LEU A 177 -22.16 13.60 -20.36
C LEU A 177 -21.18 14.32 -19.43
N GLY A 178 -20.30 15.18 -19.98
CA GLY A 178 -19.53 16.16 -19.21
C GLY A 178 -18.79 15.58 -18.00
N GLY A 179 -17.63 14.95 -18.24
CA GLY A 179 -16.71 14.59 -17.15
C GLY A 179 -15.68 13.53 -17.54
N ASN A 180 -14.45 13.67 -17.04
CA ASN A 180 -13.40 12.65 -17.08
C ASN A 180 -13.73 11.51 -16.10
N THR A 181 -14.80 10.74 -16.33
CA THR A 181 -15.35 9.83 -15.30
C THR A 181 -14.97 8.37 -15.49
N ARG A 182 -13.69 8.02 -15.63
CA ARG A 182 -13.28 6.58 -15.65
C ARG A 182 -13.64 5.94 -14.28
N GLY A 183 -14.17 4.72 -14.24
CA GLY A 183 -14.53 4.02 -12.99
C GLY A 183 -15.83 4.44 -12.28
N LEU A 184 -16.12 3.73 -11.18
CA LEU A 184 -17.14 4.11 -10.18
C LEU A 184 -16.59 5.22 -9.27
N ALA A 185 -17.47 6.08 -8.74
CA ALA A 185 -17.13 6.97 -7.63
C ALA A 185 -16.85 6.19 -6.36
N ARG A 186 -16.19 6.84 -5.40
CA ARG A 186 -16.24 6.37 -4.02
C ARG A 186 -17.65 6.57 -3.48
N GLU A 187 -18.22 5.56 -2.80
CA GLU A 187 -19.56 5.71 -2.22
C GLU A 187 -19.48 6.61 -0.98
N THR A 188 -20.18 7.75 -1.00
CA THR A 188 -20.25 8.72 0.11
C THR A 188 -21.47 8.51 1.00
N GLY A 189 -22.15 7.37 0.88
CA GLY A 189 -23.31 7.04 1.72
C GLY A 189 -22.91 6.81 3.18
N PRO A 190 -23.88 6.72 4.11
CA PRO A 190 -23.58 6.31 5.48
C PRO A 190 -23.00 4.89 5.41
N THR A 191 -21.68 4.80 5.43
CA THR A 191 -20.96 3.63 5.89
C THR A 191 -21.39 3.46 7.34
N SER A 192 -22.56 2.83 7.54
CA SER A 192 -22.82 2.24 8.84
C SER A 192 -21.58 1.39 9.11
N VAL A 193 -21.02 1.54 10.30
CA VAL A 193 -19.78 0.92 10.80
C VAL A 193 -19.71 -0.60 10.52
N SER A 194 -20.81 -1.21 10.09
CA SER A 194 -21.05 -2.61 9.84
C SER A 194 -21.02 -3.07 8.37
N VAL A 195 -20.97 -2.20 7.36
CA VAL A 195 -20.90 -2.60 5.92
C VAL A 195 -19.58 -2.19 5.30
N VAL A 196 -18.97 -3.14 4.60
CA VAL A 196 -17.60 -3.05 4.13
C VAL A 196 -17.59 -3.26 2.61
N THR A 197 -17.09 -2.29 1.85
CA THR A 197 -17.16 -2.27 0.38
C THR A 197 -15.77 -2.34 -0.24
N LEU A 198 -15.55 -3.31 -1.13
CA LEU A 198 -14.32 -3.49 -1.90
C LEU A 198 -14.62 -3.25 -3.38
N MET A 199 -13.93 -2.31 -4.00
CA MET A 199 -14.07 -2.03 -5.43
C MET A 199 -12.82 -2.45 -6.18
N ALA A 200 -12.99 -3.04 -7.36
CA ALA A 200 -11.87 -3.56 -8.15
C ALA A 200 -10.91 -2.49 -8.67
N ALA A 201 -11.33 -1.23 -8.78
CA ALA A 201 -10.50 -0.13 -9.23
C ALA A 201 -10.82 1.16 -8.47
N ALA A 202 -9.83 2.03 -8.37
CA ALA A 202 -9.94 3.33 -7.72
C ALA A 202 -10.91 4.26 -8.46
N PRO A 203 -11.48 5.27 -7.78
CA PRO A 203 -12.22 6.32 -8.47
C PRO A 203 -11.37 6.91 -9.59
N GLY A 204 -11.89 6.95 -10.82
CA GLY A 204 -11.09 7.36 -11.98
C GLY A 204 -10.40 6.23 -12.75
N GLN A 205 -10.45 4.96 -12.30
CA GLN A 205 -9.79 3.83 -12.97
C GLN A 205 -10.78 2.82 -13.53
N VAL A 206 -10.35 2.03 -14.52
CA VAL A 206 -11.13 0.93 -15.09
C VAL A 206 -10.50 -0.36 -14.60
N ALA A 207 -11.28 -1.22 -13.95
CA ALA A 207 -10.82 -2.56 -13.60
C ALA A 207 -10.46 -3.32 -14.88
N GLN A 208 -9.32 -3.99 -14.89
CA GLN A 208 -8.90 -4.80 -16.02
C GLN A 208 -9.73 -6.07 -16.04
N ASP A 209 -10.45 -6.28 -17.14
CA ASP A 209 -11.14 -7.56 -17.40
C ASP A 209 -10.10 -8.70 -17.51
N GLY A 210 -8.82 -8.40 -17.77
CA GLY A 210 -7.69 -9.34 -17.93
C GLY A 210 -7.07 -9.26 -19.34
N VAL A 211 -5.94 -9.94 -19.56
CA VAL A 211 -5.32 -10.02 -20.90
C VAL A 211 -6.18 -10.88 -21.85
N ALA A 212 -6.14 -10.60 -23.15
CA ALA A 212 -6.85 -11.39 -24.14
C ALA A 212 -6.49 -12.89 -24.03
N GLY A 213 -7.46 -13.74 -23.70
CA GLY A 213 -7.26 -15.17 -23.46
C GLY A 213 -7.14 -15.59 -21.99
N ALA A 214 -7.11 -14.65 -21.03
CA ALA A 214 -7.14 -14.96 -19.60
C ALA A 214 -8.47 -15.61 -19.17
N ALA A 215 -8.39 -16.45 -18.14
CA ALA A 215 -9.55 -17.15 -17.60
C ALA A 215 -10.42 -16.28 -16.67
N ASN A 216 -9.83 -15.33 -15.93
CA ASN A 216 -10.50 -14.46 -14.95
C ASN A 216 -9.76 -13.12 -14.82
N SER A 217 -10.41 -12.10 -14.26
CA SER A 217 -9.83 -10.77 -13.99
C SER A 217 -8.74 -10.84 -12.89
N PRO A 218 -7.71 -9.97 -12.93
CA PRO A 218 -6.72 -9.87 -11.85
C PRO A 218 -7.36 -9.67 -10.48
N PHE A 219 -8.44 -8.88 -10.42
CA PHE A 219 -9.16 -8.63 -9.18
C PHE A 219 -9.83 -9.90 -8.63
N ALA A 220 -10.58 -10.64 -9.46
CA ALA A 220 -11.23 -11.88 -9.02
C ALA A 220 -10.22 -12.95 -8.58
N ILE A 221 -9.06 -13.03 -9.25
CA ILE A 221 -7.95 -13.92 -8.85
C ILE A 221 -7.42 -13.53 -7.47
N ALA A 222 -7.01 -12.27 -7.29
CA ALA A 222 -6.47 -11.77 -6.03
C ALA A 222 -7.48 -11.93 -4.88
N LEU A 223 -8.76 -11.64 -5.14
CA LEU A 223 -9.84 -11.77 -4.16
C LEU A 223 -9.97 -13.19 -3.64
N THR A 224 -10.07 -14.16 -4.54
CA THR A 224 -10.30 -15.56 -4.17
C THR A 224 -9.07 -16.21 -3.54
N GLN A 225 -7.87 -15.82 -3.97
CA GLN A 225 -6.63 -16.18 -3.27
C GLN A 225 -6.63 -15.62 -1.84
N GLY A 226 -7.00 -14.35 -1.66
CA GLY A 226 -7.06 -13.72 -0.35
C GLY A 226 -8.04 -14.39 0.61
N MET A 227 -9.24 -14.72 0.13
CA MET A 227 -10.28 -15.39 0.93
C MET A 227 -9.91 -16.81 1.36
N THR A 228 -9.05 -17.50 0.60
CA THR A 228 -8.69 -18.91 0.84
C THR A 228 -7.37 -19.07 1.60
N ARG A 229 -6.69 -17.96 1.94
CA ARG A 229 -5.49 -17.99 2.77
C ARG A 229 -5.82 -18.55 4.16
N PRO A 230 -5.11 -19.58 4.65
CA PRO A 230 -5.33 -20.13 5.97
C PRO A 230 -5.22 -19.05 7.06
N GLY A 231 -6.26 -18.93 7.89
CA GLY A 231 -6.31 -17.95 8.99
C GLY A 231 -6.53 -16.49 8.56
N ALA A 232 -6.74 -16.21 7.27
CA ALA A 232 -6.97 -14.85 6.79
C ALA A 232 -8.27 -14.28 7.33
N THR A 233 -8.16 -13.06 7.86
CA THR A 233 -9.32 -12.29 8.33
C THR A 233 -9.86 -11.39 7.23
N VAL A 234 -11.13 -11.01 7.35
CA VAL A 234 -11.74 -9.98 6.51
C VAL A 234 -10.93 -8.67 6.57
N GLY A 235 -10.36 -8.30 7.72
CA GLY A 235 -9.55 -7.10 7.83
C GLY A 235 -8.22 -7.11 7.06
N GLU A 236 -7.67 -8.28 6.77
CA GLU A 236 -6.40 -8.45 6.03
C GLU A 236 -6.62 -8.58 4.51
N LEU A 237 -7.81 -9.00 4.10
CA LEU A 237 -8.18 -9.21 2.71
C LEU A 237 -7.89 -7.98 1.81
N PRO A 238 -8.26 -6.75 2.19
CA PRO A 238 -7.99 -5.54 1.41
C PRO A 238 -6.53 -5.34 0.99
N GLY A 239 -5.61 -5.40 1.96
CA GLY A 239 -4.19 -5.14 1.71
C GLY A 239 -3.57 -6.22 0.83
N TYR A 240 -4.02 -7.47 0.99
CA TYR A 240 -3.61 -8.56 0.11
C TYR A 240 -4.12 -8.37 -1.31
N VAL A 241 -5.43 -8.11 -1.47
CA VAL A 241 -6.05 -7.93 -2.79
C VAL A 241 -5.42 -6.75 -3.52
N GLN A 242 -5.20 -5.62 -2.85
CA GLN A 242 -4.55 -4.46 -3.44
C GLN A 242 -3.14 -4.81 -3.93
N ALA A 243 -2.30 -5.40 -3.07
CA ALA A 243 -0.92 -5.75 -3.44
C ALA A 243 -0.87 -6.72 -4.62
N GLU A 244 -1.76 -7.72 -4.64
CA GLU A 244 -1.76 -8.76 -5.67
C GLU A 244 -2.33 -8.25 -7.00
N VAL A 245 -3.35 -7.38 -6.98
CA VAL A 245 -3.86 -6.70 -8.19
C VAL A 245 -2.82 -5.75 -8.76
N GLU A 246 -2.19 -4.92 -7.94
CA GLU A 246 -1.12 -4.02 -8.39
C GLU A 246 0.06 -4.82 -8.97
N ARG A 247 0.39 -5.97 -8.36
CA ARG A 247 1.41 -6.89 -8.88
C ARG A 247 1.04 -7.47 -10.24
N MET A 248 -0.20 -7.95 -10.41
CA MET A 248 -0.66 -8.57 -11.66
C MET A 248 -0.87 -7.57 -12.79
N THR A 249 -1.17 -6.31 -12.46
CA THR A 249 -1.43 -5.24 -13.43
C THR A 249 -0.25 -4.27 -13.59
N GLU A 250 0.89 -4.56 -12.97
CA GLU A 250 2.06 -3.67 -12.94
C GLU A 250 1.74 -2.24 -12.46
N GLY A 251 0.75 -2.11 -11.56
CA GLY A 251 0.27 -0.84 -11.02
C GLY A 251 -0.73 -0.08 -11.92
N GLU A 252 -1.17 -0.68 -13.03
CA GLU A 252 -2.19 -0.07 -13.89
C GLU A 252 -3.59 -0.07 -13.26
N GLN A 253 -3.85 -0.98 -12.31
CA GLN A 253 -5.09 -1.07 -11.55
C GLN A 253 -4.80 -1.06 -10.05
N THR A 254 -5.50 -0.20 -9.32
CA THR A 254 -5.46 -0.11 -7.86
C THR A 254 -6.87 -0.32 -7.31
N PRO A 255 -7.17 -1.41 -6.59
CA PRO A 255 -8.45 -1.58 -5.91
C PRO A 255 -8.72 -0.47 -4.88
N ASP A 256 -9.99 -0.07 -4.70
CA ASP A 256 -10.41 0.88 -3.66
C ASP A 256 -11.14 0.15 -2.52
N LEU A 257 -10.80 0.55 -1.30
CA LEU A 257 -11.18 -0.12 -0.06
C LEU A 257 -12.00 0.86 0.79
N GLN A 258 -13.26 0.55 1.02
CA GLN A 258 -14.19 1.39 1.78
C GLN A 258 -14.66 0.67 3.05
N GLY A 259 -14.63 1.36 4.20
CA GLY A 259 -15.07 0.84 5.52
C GLY A 259 -13.93 0.54 6.51
N ILE A 260 -14.27 0.19 7.76
CA ILE A 260 -13.30 -0.07 8.84
C ILE A 260 -12.88 -1.54 8.81
N TRP A 261 -12.10 -1.92 7.80
CA TRP A 261 -11.66 -3.30 7.61
C TRP A 261 -10.76 -3.82 8.76
N ARG A 262 -9.83 -2.99 9.25
CA ARG A 262 -8.72 -3.42 10.12
C ARG A 262 -9.14 -3.96 11.50
N ASN A 263 -10.36 -3.69 11.93
CA ASN A 263 -10.87 -4.15 13.23
C ASN A 263 -11.74 -5.42 13.11
N VAL A 264 -11.93 -5.97 11.90
CA VAL A 264 -12.76 -7.15 11.66
C VAL A 264 -11.92 -8.43 11.66
N ASN A 265 -11.80 -9.06 12.84
CA ASN A 265 -11.09 -10.33 13.05
C ASN A 265 -11.90 -11.59 12.64
N TRP A 266 -12.85 -11.46 11.71
CA TRP A 266 -13.68 -12.56 11.24
C TRP A 266 -12.99 -13.33 10.10
N THR A 267 -13.05 -14.67 10.09
CA THR A 267 -12.37 -15.53 9.10
C THR A 267 -13.33 -16.18 8.12
N PHE A 268 -12.90 -16.27 6.85
CA PHE A 268 -13.66 -16.94 5.80
C PHE A 268 -13.72 -18.46 5.99
N ASP A 269 -12.67 -19.07 6.55
CA ASP A 269 -12.64 -20.50 6.83
C ASP A 269 -13.26 -20.79 8.21
N PRO A 270 -14.44 -21.46 8.28
CA PRO A 270 -15.08 -21.80 9.55
C PRO A 270 -14.35 -22.92 10.31
N ASN A 271 -13.51 -23.69 9.61
CA ASN A 271 -12.72 -24.79 10.17
C ASN A 271 -11.22 -24.48 10.21
N GLY A 272 -10.85 -23.25 9.87
CA GLY A 272 -9.47 -22.79 9.87
C GLY A 272 -8.91 -22.82 11.30
N PRO A 273 -7.61 -23.05 11.48
CA PRO A 273 -7.01 -22.97 12.81
C PRO A 273 -7.34 -21.59 13.42
N PRO A 274 -7.77 -21.52 14.69
CA PRO A 274 -8.04 -20.25 15.34
C PRO A 274 -6.82 -19.34 15.20
N LYS A 275 -7.04 -18.04 14.96
CA LYS A 275 -5.96 -17.04 14.94
C LYS A 275 -5.11 -17.27 16.18
N GLN A 276 -3.84 -17.63 16.02
CA GLN A 276 -2.90 -17.60 17.14
C GLN A 276 -2.89 -16.15 17.63
N VAL A 277 -3.56 -15.90 18.75
CA VAL A 277 -3.52 -14.59 19.40
C VAL A 277 -2.09 -14.46 19.91
N ALA A 278 -1.27 -13.73 19.17
CA ALA A 278 0.09 -13.47 19.59
C ALA A 278 0.04 -12.66 20.89
N ALA A 279 0.41 -13.32 21.99
CA ALA A 279 0.95 -12.65 23.15
C ALA A 279 2.14 -11.78 22.69
N ALA A 280 2.30 -10.61 23.30
CA ALA A 280 3.34 -9.66 23.00
C ALA A 280 4.74 -10.32 22.86
N ALA A 281 5.30 -10.23 21.64
CA ALA A 281 6.67 -10.45 21.10
C ALA A 281 7.59 -11.55 21.72
N PRO A 282 8.51 -12.22 20.96
CA PRO A 282 8.81 -12.17 19.52
C PRO A 282 8.68 -13.55 18.80
N GLY A 283 8.45 -13.51 17.48
CA GLY A 283 8.50 -14.68 16.60
C GLY A 283 7.93 -14.30 15.24
N ALA A 284 8.78 -14.18 14.22
CA ALA A 284 8.44 -13.46 12.99
C ALA A 284 7.38 -14.18 12.11
N ASP A 285 6.49 -13.40 11.49
CA ASP A 285 5.50 -13.87 10.51
C ASP A 285 6.21 -14.52 9.31
N PRO A 286 5.93 -15.78 8.93
CA PRO A 286 6.59 -16.47 7.81
C PRO A 286 6.55 -15.72 6.48
N THR A 287 5.49 -14.94 6.23
CA THR A 287 5.32 -14.12 5.02
C THR A 287 6.17 -12.87 5.10
N LYS A 288 6.13 -12.18 6.25
CA LYS A 288 7.04 -11.07 6.57
C LYS A 288 8.50 -11.50 6.50
N ILE A 289 8.85 -12.68 7.03
CA ILE A 289 10.18 -13.28 6.94
C ILE A 289 10.56 -13.52 5.48
N LYS A 290 9.67 -14.05 4.64
CA LYS A 290 9.97 -14.26 3.21
C LYS A 290 10.17 -12.94 2.47
N TRP A 291 9.37 -11.93 2.76
CA TRP A 291 9.54 -10.59 2.19
C TRP A 291 10.81 -9.91 2.69
N GLU A 292 11.10 -9.97 3.98
CA GLU A 292 12.36 -9.45 4.56
C GLU A 292 13.56 -10.19 3.96
N LYS A 293 13.50 -11.52 3.81
CA LYS A 293 14.52 -12.31 3.11
C LYS A 293 14.65 -11.92 1.65
N ASP A 294 13.55 -11.62 0.98
CA ASP A 294 13.52 -11.17 -0.40
C ASP A 294 14.22 -9.82 -0.57
N GLN A 295 13.89 -8.86 0.29
CA GLN A 295 14.53 -7.55 0.38
C GLN A 295 16.03 -7.69 0.67
N VAL A 296 16.41 -8.54 1.63
CA VAL A 296 17.81 -8.76 2.00
C VAL A 296 18.59 -9.43 0.87
N PHE A 297 18.02 -10.47 0.24
CA PHE A 297 18.66 -11.14 -0.90
C PHE A 297 18.86 -10.14 -2.03
N TRP A 298 17.80 -9.46 -2.48
CA TRP A 298 17.90 -8.48 -3.56
C TRP A 298 18.93 -7.38 -3.24
N THR A 299 18.90 -6.81 -2.04
CA THR A 299 19.86 -5.78 -1.62
C THR A 299 21.31 -6.27 -1.69
N SER A 300 21.56 -7.56 -1.45
CA SER A 300 22.89 -8.13 -1.52
C SER A 300 23.41 -8.35 -2.95
N ILE A 301 22.53 -8.41 -3.94
CA ILE A 301 22.90 -8.72 -5.34
C ILE A 301 22.56 -7.61 -6.34
N LYS A 302 21.74 -6.60 -6.00
CA LYS A 302 21.20 -5.61 -6.95
C LYS A 302 22.27 -4.87 -7.76
N ASP A 303 23.45 -4.70 -7.18
CA ASP A 303 24.60 -4.07 -7.83
C ASP A 303 25.60 -5.09 -8.40
N SER A 304 25.40 -6.40 -8.22
CA SER A 304 26.32 -7.41 -8.73
C SER A 304 26.54 -7.26 -10.24
N ASP A 305 27.78 -7.53 -10.65
CA ASP A 305 28.19 -7.61 -12.04
C ASP A 305 28.20 -9.07 -12.55
N ASP A 306 27.81 -10.04 -11.71
CA ASP A 306 27.72 -11.46 -12.05
C ASP A 306 26.26 -11.87 -12.30
N PRO A 307 25.89 -12.27 -13.54
CA PRO A 307 24.57 -12.81 -13.87
C PRO A 307 24.14 -13.99 -12.97
N ALA A 308 25.10 -14.78 -12.45
CA ALA A 308 24.82 -15.93 -11.61
C ALA A 308 24.13 -15.54 -10.29
N ASP A 309 24.43 -14.36 -9.74
CA ASP A 309 23.80 -13.88 -8.49
C ASP A 309 22.29 -13.64 -8.68
N PHE A 310 21.92 -13.05 -9.82
CA PHE A 310 20.52 -12.83 -10.19
C PHE A 310 19.79 -14.12 -10.54
N ARG A 311 20.48 -15.10 -11.14
CA ARG A 311 19.92 -16.44 -11.36
C ARG A 311 19.67 -17.16 -10.04
N ALA A 312 20.60 -17.07 -9.08
CA ALA A 312 20.43 -17.65 -7.75
C ALA A 312 19.23 -17.05 -7.00
N TYR A 313 18.97 -15.75 -7.19
CA TYR A 313 17.76 -15.10 -6.68
C TYR A 313 16.48 -15.67 -7.30
N LEU A 314 16.45 -15.85 -8.64
CA LEU A 314 15.32 -16.47 -9.34
C LEU A 314 15.09 -17.92 -8.88
N GLU A 315 16.16 -18.69 -8.70
CA GLU A 315 16.07 -20.06 -8.18
C GLU A 315 15.54 -20.10 -6.73
N ALA A 316 15.96 -19.17 -5.87
CA ALA A 316 15.46 -19.06 -4.50
C ALA A 316 13.96 -18.72 -4.45
N GLN A 317 13.50 -17.88 -5.39
CA GLN A 317 12.07 -17.65 -5.59
C GLN A 317 11.36 -18.93 -6.04
N ASP A 318 11.90 -19.64 -7.03
CA ASP A 318 11.28 -20.86 -7.57
C ASP A 318 11.20 -21.98 -6.50
N ARG A 319 12.13 -21.99 -5.53
CA ARG A 319 12.08 -22.85 -4.32
C ARG A 319 11.14 -22.35 -3.22
N GLY A 320 10.54 -21.17 -3.37
CA GLY A 320 9.61 -20.57 -2.41
C GLY A 320 10.26 -20.00 -1.14
N GLU A 321 11.58 -19.76 -1.17
CA GLU A 321 12.38 -19.24 -0.04
C GLU A 321 12.20 -17.72 0.18
N ILE A 322 11.85 -17.00 -0.88
CA ILE A 322 11.62 -15.56 -0.93
C ILE A 322 10.33 -15.24 -1.72
N THR A 323 9.78 -14.03 -1.57
CA THR A 323 8.55 -13.63 -2.29
C THR A 323 8.76 -13.41 -3.79
N GLY A 324 9.98 -13.11 -4.23
CA GLY A 324 10.29 -12.87 -5.64
C GLY A 324 9.85 -11.50 -6.18
N SER A 325 9.73 -10.52 -5.29
CA SER A 325 9.32 -9.14 -5.58
C SER A 325 10.20 -8.46 -6.63
N PHE A 326 11.44 -8.91 -6.81
CA PHE A 326 12.41 -8.33 -7.74
C PHE A 326 12.66 -9.22 -8.98
N ARG A 327 11.81 -10.21 -9.26
CA ARG A 327 11.96 -11.15 -10.40
C ARG A 327 12.22 -10.44 -11.74
N LYS A 328 11.41 -9.44 -12.07
CA LYS A 328 11.55 -8.67 -13.33
C LYS A 328 12.86 -7.90 -13.39
N LEU A 329 13.30 -7.34 -12.26
CA LEU A 329 14.57 -6.61 -12.15
C LEU A 329 15.76 -7.56 -12.28
N ALA A 330 15.70 -8.73 -11.65
CA ALA A 330 16.71 -9.79 -11.80
C ALA A 330 16.84 -10.21 -13.27
N PHE A 331 15.72 -10.43 -13.97
CA PHE A 331 15.73 -10.73 -15.41
C PHE A 331 16.34 -9.62 -16.26
N ASN A 332 15.93 -8.37 -16.02
CA ASN A 332 16.45 -7.22 -16.75
C ASN A 332 17.96 -7.08 -16.54
N ARG A 333 18.43 -7.36 -15.32
CA ARG A 333 19.84 -7.28 -14.97
C ARG A 333 20.66 -8.39 -15.61
N ILE A 334 20.16 -9.64 -15.61
CA ILE A 334 20.76 -10.76 -16.37
C ILE A 334 20.88 -10.37 -17.86
N LYS A 335 19.79 -9.87 -18.46
CA LYS A 335 19.78 -9.45 -19.86
C LYS A 335 20.80 -8.36 -20.15
N ALA A 336 20.91 -7.37 -19.26
CA ALA A 336 21.86 -6.26 -19.41
C ALA A 336 23.33 -6.73 -19.30
N LEU A 337 23.63 -7.61 -18.33
CA LEU A 337 24.97 -8.14 -18.11
C LEU A 337 25.41 -9.12 -19.20
N GLU A 338 24.49 -9.92 -19.74
CA GLU A 338 24.79 -10.96 -20.72
C GLU A 338 24.59 -10.51 -22.19
N LYS A 339 24.08 -9.28 -22.41
CA LYS A 339 23.75 -8.73 -23.73
C LYS A 339 22.87 -9.68 -24.58
N LEU A 340 21.93 -10.38 -23.95
CA LEU A 340 21.09 -11.38 -24.63
C LEU A 340 19.97 -10.72 -25.48
N PRO A 341 19.70 -11.22 -26.70
CA PRO A 341 18.54 -10.79 -27.49
C PRO A 341 17.22 -11.18 -26.83
N ALA A 342 16.14 -10.43 -27.10
CA ALA A 342 14.83 -10.71 -26.54
C ALA A 342 14.33 -12.10 -26.99
N GLY A 343 14.12 -13.02 -26.04
CA GLY A 343 13.56 -14.35 -26.29
C GLY A 343 14.52 -15.54 -26.11
N SER A 344 15.79 -15.34 -25.75
CA SER A 344 16.71 -16.46 -25.53
C SER A 344 16.58 -17.05 -24.12
N PHE A 345 15.90 -18.19 -24.00
CA PHE A 345 16.06 -19.12 -22.88
C PHE A 345 17.14 -20.14 -23.24
N GLN A 346 18.37 -19.91 -22.79
CA GLN A 346 19.33 -20.98 -22.57
C GLN A 346 20.08 -20.72 -21.27
N VAL A 347 19.93 -21.66 -20.33
CA VAL A 347 20.75 -21.77 -19.13
C VAL A 347 22.12 -22.27 -19.59
N ALA A 348 23.03 -21.35 -19.92
CA ALA A 348 24.41 -21.67 -20.23
C ALA A 348 25.32 -21.35 -19.02
N SER A 349 26.21 -22.29 -18.78
CA SER A 349 27.04 -22.55 -17.61
C SER A 349 28.09 -21.47 -17.29
N ARG A 350 28.28 -21.29 -15.97
CA ARG A 350 29.41 -20.67 -15.24
C ARG A 350 30.65 -20.31 -16.09
N SER A 351 30.81 -19.03 -16.42
CA SER A 351 32.15 -18.42 -16.41
C SER A 351 32.46 -18.03 -14.97
N ALA A 352 33.06 -18.92 -14.19
CA ALA A 352 33.34 -18.66 -12.79
C ALA A 352 34.41 -17.56 -12.65
N THR A 353 34.05 -16.44 -12.02
CA THR A 353 34.99 -15.41 -11.56
C THR A 353 36.12 -16.06 -10.74
N PRO A 354 37.41 -15.71 -10.95
CA PRO A 354 38.51 -16.28 -10.19
C PRO A 354 38.29 -16.15 -8.67
N GLY A 355 38.43 -17.26 -7.93
CA GLY A 355 38.27 -17.30 -6.48
C GLY A 355 36.83 -17.16 -5.95
N GLN A 356 35.80 -17.38 -6.77
CA GLN A 356 34.40 -17.24 -6.34
C GLN A 356 33.96 -18.26 -5.27
N ASP A 357 34.54 -19.46 -5.30
CA ASP A 357 34.42 -20.48 -4.26
C ASP A 357 34.95 -19.99 -2.90
N LEU A 358 36.10 -19.31 -2.92
CA LEU A 358 36.69 -18.66 -1.74
C LEU A 358 35.81 -17.52 -1.23
N VAL A 359 35.18 -16.74 -2.12
CA VAL A 359 34.24 -15.67 -1.71
C VAL A 359 33.01 -16.25 -1.01
N THR A 360 32.50 -17.37 -1.51
CA THR A 360 31.32 -18.04 -0.95
C THR A 360 31.63 -18.60 0.44
N THR A 361 32.72 -19.33 0.58
CA THR A 361 33.18 -19.89 1.87
C THR A 361 33.50 -18.79 2.89
N ALA A 362 34.14 -17.71 2.46
CA ALA A 362 34.43 -16.56 3.31
C ALA A 362 33.17 -15.85 3.82
N ARG A 363 32.13 -15.70 2.97
CA ARG A 363 30.83 -15.14 3.38
C ARG A 363 30.17 -16.00 4.46
N ASP A 364 30.20 -17.32 4.31
CA ASP A 364 29.63 -18.23 5.29
C ASP A 364 30.37 -18.17 6.63
N ALA A 365 31.71 -18.08 6.60
CA ALA A 365 32.51 -17.86 7.79
C ALA A 365 32.18 -16.52 8.48
N PHE A 366 32.07 -15.45 7.70
CA PHE A 366 31.71 -14.12 8.20
C PHE A 366 30.32 -14.11 8.86
N ALA A 367 29.34 -14.78 8.25
CA ALA A 367 27.98 -14.90 8.79
C ALA A 367 27.95 -15.64 10.14
N ARG A 368 28.86 -16.59 10.36
CA ARG A 368 29.02 -17.30 11.64
C ARG A 368 29.86 -16.55 12.67
N GLY A 369 30.35 -15.35 12.35
CA GLY A 369 31.25 -14.57 13.21
C GLY A 369 32.70 -15.06 13.22
N ASP A 370 33.07 -16.01 12.36
CA ASP A 370 34.46 -16.44 12.17
C ASP A 370 35.16 -15.48 11.20
N TYR A 371 35.46 -14.29 11.72
CA TYR A 371 36.08 -13.22 10.94
C TYR A 371 37.52 -13.55 10.52
N ALA A 372 38.22 -14.43 11.24
CA ALA A 372 39.58 -14.82 10.89
C ALA A 372 39.60 -15.69 9.63
N SER A 373 38.73 -16.71 9.55
CA SER A 373 38.60 -17.53 8.34
C SER A 373 38.05 -16.71 7.16
N ALA A 374 37.05 -15.86 7.41
CA ALA A 374 36.52 -14.96 6.38
C ALA A 374 37.61 -14.04 5.79
N ALA A 375 38.42 -13.42 6.65
CA ALA A 375 39.52 -12.56 6.21
C ALA A 375 40.58 -13.35 5.43
N ARG A 376 40.93 -14.57 5.87
CA ARG A 376 41.90 -15.42 5.16
C ARG A 376 41.42 -15.74 3.75
N ASP A 377 40.18 -16.19 3.62
CA ASP A 377 39.64 -16.70 2.36
C ASP A 377 39.33 -15.54 1.39
N TRP A 378 38.83 -14.40 1.88
CA TRP A 378 38.73 -13.18 1.06
C TRP A 378 40.11 -12.62 0.66
N ASN A 379 41.14 -12.68 1.51
CA ASN A 379 42.48 -12.29 1.09
C ASN A 379 43.04 -13.20 -0.01
N ALA A 380 42.79 -14.51 0.07
CA ALA A 380 43.17 -15.44 -0.99
C ALA A 380 42.44 -15.14 -2.31
N ALA A 381 41.13 -14.90 -2.26
CA ALA A 381 40.34 -14.50 -3.43
C ALA A 381 40.79 -13.14 -4.01
N ALA A 382 41.10 -12.16 -3.15
CA ALA A 382 41.58 -10.85 -3.58
C ALA A 382 42.92 -10.94 -4.33
N LYS A 383 43.83 -11.83 -3.92
CA LYS A 383 45.09 -12.11 -4.66
C LYS A 383 44.85 -12.67 -6.06
N LEU A 384 43.71 -13.31 -6.29
CA LEU A 384 43.28 -13.79 -7.61
C LEU A 384 42.57 -12.69 -8.44
N GLY A 385 42.53 -11.45 -7.94
CA GLY A 385 41.89 -10.32 -8.62
C GLY A 385 40.38 -10.22 -8.37
N ASN A 386 39.82 -10.97 -7.40
CA ASN A 386 38.38 -10.94 -7.14
C ASN A 386 37.95 -9.62 -6.48
N GLY A 387 37.24 -8.78 -7.23
CA GLY A 387 36.78 -7.47 -6.78
C GLY A 387 35.76 -7.53 -5.63
N ALA A 388 34.92 -8.57 -5.54
CA ALA A 388 33.96 -8.75 -4.44
C ALA A 388 34.68 -9.09 -3.13
N ALA A 389 35.75 -9.88 -3.18
CA ALA A 389 36.59 -10.16 -2.02
C ALA A 389 37.27 -8.88 -1.50
N MET A 390 37.82 -8.06 -2.41
CA MET A 390 38.41 -6.75 -2.06
C MET A 390 37.37 -5.82 -1.42
N TYR A 391 36.14 -5.78 -1.96
CA TYR A 391 35.04 -5.02 -1.38
C TYR A 391 34.74 -5.45 0.07
N ASN A 392 34.61 -6.77 0.30
CA ASN A 392 34.31 -7.31 1.61
C ASN A 392 35.42 -7.02 2.64
N LEU A 393 36.69 -7.11 2.23
CA LEU A 393 37.83 -6.69 3.07
C LEU A 393 37.78 -5.20 3.43
N GLY A 394 37.32 -4.36 2.51
CA GLY A 394 37.05 -2.94 2.76
C GLY A 394 35.97 -2.74 3.83
N VAL A 395 34.85 -3.46 3.72
CA VAL A 395 33.76 -3.44 4.72
C VAL A 395 34.24 -3.95 6.09
N MET A 396 35.04 -5.01 6.15
CA MET A 396 35.63 -5.50 7.40
C MET A 396 36.49 -4.42 8.07
N SER A 397 37.36 -3.77 7.29
CA SER A 397 38.25 -2.72 7.78
C SER A 397 37.48 -1.50 8.30
N LEU A 398 36.39 -1.12 7.61
CA LEU A 398 35.53 -0.01 8.02
C LEU A 398 34.74 -0.31 9.30
N THR A 399 34.24 -1.53 9.43
CA THR A 399 33.38 -1.95 10.55
C THR A 399 34.18 -2.40 11.78
N GLY A 400 35.45 -2.78 11.61
CA GLY A 400 36.29 -3.30 12.68
C GLY A 400 35.94 -4.74 13.06
N LYS A 401 35.36 -5.51 12.13
CA LYS A 401 35.04 -6.92 12.35
C LYS A 401 36.28 -7.76 12.06
N GLY A 402 36.87 -8.39 13.09
CA GLY A 402 38.06 -9.24 13.00
C GLY A 402 39.40 -8.51 13.20
N ALA A 403 39.43 -7.19 13.07
CA ALA A 403 40.58 -6.33 13.38
C ALA A 403 40.09 -4.92 13.78
N PRO A 404 40.92 -4.08 14.44
CA PRO A 404 40.54 -2.69 14.73
C PRO A 404 40.10 -1.92 13.48
N LYS A 405 39.18 -0.97 13.66
CA LYS A 405 38.71 -0.11 12.56
C LYS A 405 39.87 0.65 11.93
N ASP A 406 39.98 0.55 10.61
CA ASP A 406 40.97 1.29 9.82
C ASP A 406 40.30 1.82 8.55
N VAL A 407 39.96 3.11 8.59
CA VAL A 407 39.28 3.81 7.49
C VAL A 407 40.22 3.98 6.29
N ALA A 408 41.53 4.11 6.51
CA ALA A 408 42.51 4.22 5.43
C ALA A 408 42.71 2.87 4.72
N ALA A 409 42.76 1.76 5.47
CA ALA A 409 42.74 0.42 4.88
C ALA A 409 41.44 0.15 4.11
N ALA A 410 40.29 0.54 4.66
CA ALA A 410 39.01 0.41 3.98
C ALA A 410 39.02 1.14 2.62
N ALA A 411 39.48 2.39 2.59
CA ALA A 411 39.59 3.17 1.37
C ALA A 411 40.52 2.52 0.32
N ARG A 412 41.67 1.96 0.75
CA ARG A 412 42.57 1.21 -0.13
C ARG A 412 41.90 -0.03 -0.74
N TRP A 413 41.14 -0.78 0.05
CA TRP A 413 40.43 -1.96 -0.42
C TRP A 413 39.27 -1.62 -1.35
N PHE A 414 38.49 -0.58 -1.05
CA PHE A 414 37.45 -0.10 -1.96
C PHE A 414 38.03 0.40 -3.27
N LYS A 415 39.17 1.11 -3.24
CA LYS A 415 39.88 1.48 -4.47
C LYS A 415 40.30 0.24 -5.27
N ALA A 416 40.94 -0.74 -4.64
CA ALA A 416 41.35 -1.98 -5.32
C ALA A 416 40.15 -2.72 -5.94
N SER A 417 39.04 -2.79 -5.22
CA SER A 417 37.78 -3.36 -5.71
C SER A 417 37.22 -2.58 -6.92
N ALA A 418 37.26 -1.25 -6.87
CA ALA A 418 36.86 -0.37 -7.96
C ALA A 418 37.75 -0.55 -9.20
N ASP A 419 39.06 -0.63 -9.01
CA ASP A 419 40.04 -0.88 -10.08
C ASP A 419 39.82 -2.27 -10.71
N ALA A 420 39.43 -3.27 -9.92
CA ALA A 420 39.02 -4.60 -10.38
C ALA A 420 37.63 -4.62 -11.06
N GLY A 421 36.97 -3.47 -11.18
CA GLY A 421 35.75 -3.30 -11.94
C GLY A 421 34.45 -3.49 -11.16
N HIS A 422 34.51 -3.84 -9.87
CA HIS A 422 33.35 -4.19 -9.04
C HIS A 422 32.54 -2.95 -8.64
N SER A 423 31.26 -2.93 -9.01
CA SER A 423 30.30 -1.86 -8.76
C SER A 423 30.25 -1.36 -7.30
N GLY A 424 30.12 -2.25 -6.32
CA GLY A 424 30.08 -1.88 -4.89
C GLY A 424 31.40 -1.29 -4.40
N GLY A 425 32.52 -1.72 -5.00
CA GLY A 425 33.84 -1.14 -4.78
C GLY A 425 33.91 0.28 -5.32
N MET A 426 33.41 0.50 -6.54
CA MET A 426 33.31 1.82 -7.16
C MET A 426 32.44 2.78 -6.33
N VAL A 427 31.27 2.35 -5.87
CA VAL A 427 30.38 3.16 -5.02
C VAL A 427 31.09 3.59 -3.74
N ASN A 428 31.67 2.66 -2.99
CA ASN A 428 32.34 2.99 -1.73
C ASN A 428 33.62 3.80 -1.94
N TRP A 429 34.37 3.55 -3.01
CA TRP A 429 35.53 4.37 -3.36
C TRP A 429 35.12 5.80 -3.71
N ALA A 430 34.03 5.96 -4.48
CA ALA A 430 33.49 7.28 -4.78
C ALA A 430 33.05 8.03 -3.51
N LEU A 431 32.39 7.36 -2.56
CA LEU A 431 32.04 7.95 -1.26
C LEU A 431 33.28 8.36 -0.45
N CYS A 432 34.36 7.56 -0.48
CA CYS A 432 35.63 7.92 0.14
C CYS A 432 36.18 9.21 -0.46
N ARG A 433 36.14 9.35 -1.78
CA ARG A 433 36.63 10.54 -2.50
C ARG A 433 35.75 11.77 -2.29
N LEU A 434 34.44 11.62 -2.37
CA LEU A 434 33.47 12.69 -2.12
C LEU A 434 33.59 13.30 -0.72
N ASN A 435 33.89 12.47 0.29
CA ASN A 435 33.86 12.90 1.70
C ASN A 435 35.25 12.96 2.37
N GLY A 436 36.31 12.48 1.71
CA GLY A 436 37.66 12.41 2.30
C GLY A 436 37.82 11.31 3.35
N PHE A 437 37.05 10.22 3.26
CA PHE A 437 37.15 9.10 4.22
C PHE A 437 38.35 8.21 3.89
N GLY A 438 39.38 8.26 4.74
CA GLY A 438 40.59 7.44 4.58
C GLY A 438 41.45 7.79 3.36
N THR A 439 41.13 8.90 2.69
CA THR A 439 41.80 9.42 1.48
C THR A 439 41.61 10.94 1.40
N ALA A 440 42.36 11.62 0.55
CA ALA A 440 42.14 13.04 0.28
C ALA A 440 40.78 13.26 -0.41
N LYS A 441 40.02 14.25 0.06
CA LYS A 441 38.74 14.66 -0.52
C LYS A 441 38.95 15.19 -1.95
N ASP A 442 38.16 14.65 -2.88
CA ASP A 442 38.13 15.02 -4.29
C ASP A 442 36.74 14.71 -4.85
N GLU A 443 35.88 15.73 -4.91
CA GLU A 443 34.50 15.54 -5.33
C GLU A 443 34.36 15.28 -6.83
N ALA A 444 35.25 15.86 -7.65
CA ALA A 444 35.22 15.66 -9.10
C ALA A 444 35.59 14.21 -9.46
N ASP A 445 36.61 13.65 -8.81
CA ASP A 445 36.98 12.26 -9.00
C ASP A 445 35.89 11.31 -8.46
N GLY A 446 35.37 11.59 -7.26
CA GLY A 446 34.26 10.81 -6.68
C GLY A 446 33.02 10.80 -7.58
N PHE A 447 32.62 11.95 -8.11
CA PHE A 447 31.54 12.06 -9.08
C PHE A 447 31.81 11.24 -10.35
N ARG A 448 33.02 11.34 -10.92
CA ARG A 448 33.43 10.55 -12.09
C ARG A 448 33.32 9.05 -11.85
N ILE A 449 33.72 8.56 -10.67
CA ILE A 449 33.63 7.15 -10.29
C ILE A 449 32.17 6.71 -10.12
N LEU A 450 31.32 7.51 -9.46
CA LEU A 450 29.86 7.26 -9.40
C LEU A 450 29.26 7.16 -10.79
N GLN A 451 29.63 8.07 -11.69
CA GLN A 451 29.15 8.07 -13.07
C GLN A 451 29.56 6.79 -13.82
N GLN A 452 30.78 6.30 -13.59
CA GLN A 452 31.25 5.03 -14.16
C GLN A 452 30.46 3.84 -13.62
N ALA A 453 30.23 3.77 -12.31
CA ALA A 453 29.44 2.71 -11.68
C ALA A 453 27.98 2.72 -12.14
N ALA A 454 27.36 3.91 -12.23
CA ALA A 454 26.00 4.09 -12.75
C ALA A 454 25.89 3.65 -14.21
N ASN A 455 26.88 3.98 -15.06
CA ASN A 455 26.93 3.54 -16.45
C ASN A 455 27.08 2.02 -16.61
N LYS A 456 27.66 1.34 -15.62
CA LYS A 456 27.73 -0.13 -15.55
C LYS A 456 26.44 -0.78 -15.02
N GLY A 457 25.46 0.02 -14.61
CA GLY A 457 24.17 -0.47 -14.15
C GLY A 457 24.05 -0.63 -12.65
N SER A 458 24.96 -0.08 -11.84
CA SER A 458 24.78 -0.04 -10.37
C SER A 458 23.61 0.87 -10.01
N ALA A 459 22.53 0.27 -9.49
CA ALA A 459 21.32 0.97 -9.09
C ALA A 459 21.62 1.98 -7.97
N THR A 460 22.45 1.59 -7.00
CA THR A 460 22.87 2.49 -5.91
C THR A 460 23.76 3.63 -6.41
N ALA A 461 24.67 3.37 -7.36
CA ALA A 461 25.46 4.46 -7.96
C ALA A 461 24.58 5.46 -8.72
N MET A 462 23.51 5.00 -9.39
CA MET A 462 22.56 5.90 -10.08
C MET A 462 21.86 6.84 -9.10
N GLY A 463 21.37 6.31 -7.96
CA GLY A 463 20.75 7.13 -6.91
C GLY A 463 21.73 8.15 -6.30
N MET A 464 22.94 7.71 -5.96
CA MET A 464 23.98 8.60 -5.42
C MET A 464 24.47 9.64 -6.42
N LEU A 465 24.55 9.28 -7.70
CA LEU A 465 24.90 10.21 -8.77
C LEU A 465 23.80 11.28 -8.93
N ALA A 466 22.53 10.89 -8.83
CA ALA A 466 21.44 11.85 -8.84
C ALA A 466 21.52 12.81 -7.64
N GLU A 467 21.81 12.31 -6.44
CA GLU A 467 22.03 13.15 -5.26
C GLU A 467 23.20 14.12 -5.48
N ALA A 468 24.30 13.65 -6.10
CA ALA A 468 25.43 14.49 -6.44
C ALA A 468 25.05 15.61 -7.41
N TYR A 469 24.21 15.33 -8.42
CA TYR A 469 23.63 16.34 -9.30
C TYR A 469 22.68 17.30 -8.58
N LEU A 470 21.84 16.84 -7.64
CA LEU A 470 20.94 17.72 -6.88
C LEU A 470 21.72 18.70 -5.98
N ARG A 471 22.83 18.24 -5.40
CA ARG A 471 23.66 19.01 -4.46
C ARG A 471 24.82 19.75 -5.12
N GLY A 472 25.05 19.56 -6.42
CA GLY A 472 26.20 20.14 -7.14
C GLY A 472 27.55 19.64 -6.64
N ARG A 473 27.65 18.36 -6.24
CA ARG A 473 28.89 17.75 -5.71
C ARG A 473 29.72 17.15 -6.83
N GLY A 474 30.87 17.76 -7.12
CA GLY A 474 31.78 17.30 -8.18
C GLY A 474 31.35 17.61 -9.62
N ALA A 475 30.12 18.10 -9.81
CA ALA A 475 29.59 18.64 -11.06
C ALA A 475 28.58 19.77 -10.74
N PRO A 476 28.30 20.71 -11.67
CA PRO A 476 27.25 21.70 -11.48
C PRO A 476 25.89 21.07 -11.16
N ALA A 477 25.10 21.74 -10.33
CA ALA A 477 23.79 21.21 -9.96
C ALA A 477 22.86 21.12 -11.18
N ASP A 478 22.23 19.95 -11.38
CA ASP A 478 21.35 19.68 -12.52
C ASP A 478 20.22 18.72 -12.12
N ALA A 479 19.06 19.28 -11.80
CA ALA A 479 17.89 18.51 -11.42
C ALA A 479 17.32 17.63 -12.55
N ARG A 480 17.54 17.99 -13.82
CA ARG A 480 17.08 17.17 -14.96
C ARG A 480 17.91 15.90 -15.07
N GLN A 481 19.23 16.02 -14.93
CA GLN A 481 20.12 14.86 -14.85
C GLN A 481 19.77 14.01 -13.63
N ALA A 482 19.56 14.63 -12.47
CA ALA A 482 19.15 13.91 -11.27
C ALA A 482 17.87 13.09 -11.47
N ALA A 483 16.82 13.68 -12.02
CA ALA A 483 15.57 12.96 -12.30
C ALA A 483 15.77 11.79 -13.29
N GLY A 484 16.57 11.99 -14.33
CA GLY A 484 16.92 10.93 -15.27
C GLY A 484 17.67 9.76 -14.63
N TRP A 485 18.59 10.06 -13.70
CA TRP A 485 19.33 9.03 -12.96
C TRP A 485 18.49 8.34 -11.89
N LEU A 486 17.64 9.06 -11.17
CA LEU A 486 16.69 8.47 -10.23
C LEU A 486 15.70 7.54 -10.94
N GLN A 487 15.19 7.93 -12.12
CA GLN A 487 14.32 7.04 -12.89
C GLN A 487 15.03 5.73 -13.25
N LYS A 488 16.29 5.81 -13.73
CA LYS A 488 17.09 4.60 -14.01
C LYS A 488 17.36 3.78 -12.74
N ALA A 489 17.61 4.42 -11.60
CA ALA A 489 17.83 3.76 -10.32
C ALA A 489 16.57 3.00 -9.88
N VAL A 490 15.38 3.62 -9.99
CA VAL A 490 14.09 2.99 -9.73
C VAL A 490 13.82 1.83 -10.67
N ASP A 491 14.10 2.00 -11.96
CA ASP A 491 13.95 0.95 -12.99
C ASP A 491 14.96 -0.20 -12.78
N ALA A 492 16.06 0.06 -12.07
CA ALA A 492 17.05 -0.92 -11.64
C ALA A 492 16.79 -1.47 -10.22
N GLY A 493 15.70 -1.06 -9.57
CA GLY A 493 15.27 -1.61 -8.28
C GLY A 493 15.90 -0.96 -7.06
N ASP A 494 16.40 0.26 -7.16
CA ASP A 494 16.86 1.03 -6.00
C ASP A 494 15.67 1.64 -5.24
N GLY A 495 15.31 1.01 -4.12
CA GLY A 495 14.22 1.44 -3.24
C GLY A 495 14.35 2.89 -2.73
N PRO A 496 15.52 3.31 -2.20
CA PRO A 496 15.73 4.68 -1.71
C PRO A 496 15.54 5.75 -2.79
N SER A 497 15.74 5.42 -4.06
CA SER A 497 15.53 6.34 -5.18
C SER A 497 14.04 6.56 -5.50
N ILE A 498 13.12 5.70 -5.04
CA ILE A 498 11.69 5.82 -5.33
C ILE A 498 11.11 7.08 -4.68
N ALA A 499 11.36 7.28 -3.39
CA ALA A 499 10.89 8.46 -2.65
C ALA A 499 11.53 9.75 -3.19
N GLN A 500 12.84 9.74 -3.46
CA GLN A 500 13.53 10.90 -4.05
C GLN A 500 12.97 11.27 -5.44
N LEU A 501 12.63 10.28 -6.28
CA LEU A 501 11.99 10.55 -7.56
C LEU A 501 10.58 11.13 -7.37
N ALA A 502 9.84 10.65 -6.37
CA ALA A 502 8.53 11.19 -6.01
C ALA A 502 8.64 12.66 -5.61
N ASP A 503 9.62 13.02 -4.78
CA ASP A 503 9.90 14.39 -4.35
C ASP A 503 10.15 15.31 -5.55
N LEU A 504 10.91 14.86 -6.55
CA LEU A 504 11.15 15.66 -7.77
C LEU A 504 9.87 15.91 -8.57
N TYR A 505 8.97 14.92 -8.67
CA TYR A 505 7.67 15.09 -9.32
C TYR A 505 6.71 15.98 -8.51
N GLU A 506 6.71 15.85 -7.19
CA GLU A 506 5.90 16.67 -6.28
C GLU A 506 6.28 18.15 -6.39
N GLN A 507 7.58 18.43 -6.43
CA GLN A 507 8.15 19.78 -6.45
C GLN A 507 8.28 20.35 -7.88
N GLY A 508 8.19 19.51 -8.92
CA GLY A 508 8.49 19.91 -10.30
C GLY A 508 9.96 20.27 -10.52
N GLN A 509 10.87 19.64 -9.76
CA GLN A 509 12.30 19.94 -9.81
C GLN A 509 12.98 19.04 -10.85
N GLY A 510 13.38 19.62 -12.00
CA GLY A 510 14.02 18.87 -13.09
C GLY A 510 13.06 18.02 -13.94
N VAL A 511 11.79 17.90 -13.53
CA VAL A 511 10.69 17.29 -14.27
C VAL A 511 9.45 18.19 -14.15
N PRO A 512 8.48 18.14 -15.08
CA PRO A 512 7.19 18.80 -14.88
C PRO A 512 6.53 18.28 -13.59
N ARG A 513 5.95 19.20 -12.81
CA ARG A 513 5.21 18.86 -11.59
C ARG A 513 4.08 17.89 -11.93
N ASP A 514 4.03 16.77 -11.23
CA ASP A 514 3.02 15.71 -11.40
C ASP A 514 2.70 15.07 -10.04
N ALA A 515 1.74 15.66 -9.34
CA ALA A 515 1.32 15.22 -8.01
C ALA A 515 0.79 13.78 -8.02
N ARG A 516 0.15 13.34 -9.11
CA ARG A 516 -0.39 11.97 -9.20
C ARG A 516 0.72 10.95 -9.38
N ARG A 517 1.74 11.26 -10.19
CA ARG A 517 2.90 10.39 -10.34
C ARG A 517 3.74 10.34 -9.05
N ALA A 518 3.91 11.47 -8.37
CA ALA A 518 4.53 11.50 -7.05
C ALA A 518 3.79 10.61 -6.05
N PHE A 519 2.47 10.75 -5.95
CA PHE A 519 1.63 9.90 -5.10
C PHE A 519 1.83 8.40 -5.34
N ASN A 520 1.78 7.96 -6.61
CA ASN A 520 1.99 6.55 -6.95
C ASN A 520 3.41 6.06 -6.57
N LEU A 521 4.43 6.92 -6.71
CA LEU A 521 5.79 6.60 -6.28
C LEU A 521 5.90 6.53 -4.76
N TYR A 522 5.27 7.44 -4.01
CA TYR A 522 5.19 7.36 -2.56
C TYR A 522 4.45 6.09 -2.09
N GLN A 523 3.40 5.64 -2.76
CA GLN A 523 2.74 4.35 -2.45
C GLN A 523 3.71 3.17 -2.59
N ARG A 524 4.52 3.17 -3.65
CA ARG A 524 5.56 2.15 -3.86
C ARG A 524 6.65 2.22 -2.79
N ALA A 525 7.12 3.42 -2.44
CA ALA A 525 8.13 3.60 -1.39
C ALA A 525 7.59 3.19 -0.01
N ALA A 526 6.36 3.59 0.34
CA ALA A 526 5.70 3.20 1.58
C ALA A 526 5.51 1.67 1.67
N THR A 527 5.18 1.01 0.56
CA THR A 527 5.12 -0.47 0.50
C THR A 527 6.49 -1.12 0.76
N ALA A 528 7.58 -0.44 0.39
CA ALA A 528 8.94 -0.85 0.72
C ALA A 528 9.37 -0.49 2.16
N GLY A 529 8.48 0.10 2.96
CA GLY A 529 8.72 0.47 4.36
C GLY A 529 9.28 1.88 4.57
N ASP A 530 9.31 2.72 3.52
CA ASP A 530 9.72 4.11 3.64
C ASP A 530 8.69 4.91 4.45
N THR A 531 9.08 5.32 5.66
CA THR A 531 8.18 6.02 6.58
C THR A 531 7.92 7.47 6.17
N ASP A 532 8.86 8.10 5.47
CA ASP A 532 8.69 9.48 5.02
C ASP A 532 7.70 9.50 3.84
N ALA A 533 7.75 8.50 2.97
CA ALA A 533 6.73 8.28 1.94
C ALA A 533 5.35 8.03 2.56
N MET A 534 5.24 7.31 3.68
CA MET A 534 3.97 7.16 4.39
C MET A 534 3.43 8.50 4.89
N VAL A 535 4.29 9.37 5.43
CA VAL A 535 3.91 10.73 5.82
C VAL A 535 3.45 11.54 4.60
N ARG A 536 4.18 11.47 3.47
CA ARG A 536 3.81 12.15 2.22
C ARG A 536 2.46 11.69 1.68
N LEU A 537 2.13 10.40 1.80
CA LEU A 537 0.79 9.90 1.48
C LEU A 537 -0.26 10.49 2.40
N GLY A 538 0.04 10.62 3.69
CA GLY A 538 -0.81 11.33 4.64
C GLY A 538 -1.13 12.74 4.16
N TYR A 539 -0.10 13.54 3.82
CA TYR A 539 -0.27 14.89 3.30
C TYR A 539 -1.08 14.93 2.00
N ALA A 540 -0.81 14.02 1.06
CA ALA A 540 -1.56 13.95 -0.18
C ALA A 540 -3.07 13.73 0.02
N TYR A 541 -3.46 12.97 1.05
CA TYR A 541 -4.86 12.78 1.44
C TYR A 541 -5.45 13.93 2.24
N GLU A 542 -4.65 14.71 2.99
CA GLU A 542 -5.13 15.93 3.67
C GLU A 542 -5.35 17.09 2.69
N ASP A 543 -4.41 17.28 1.76
CA ASP A 543 -4.42 18.40 0.82
C ASP A 543 -5.38 18.18 -0.34
N GLY A 544 -5.56 16.91 -0.75
CA GLY A 544 -6.46 16.53 -1.83
C GLY A 544 -5.96 16.92 -3.24
N GLU A 545 -4.67 17.23 -3.40
CA GLU A 545 -4.11 17.67 -4.69
C GLU A 545 -3.88 16.49 -5.66
N ALA A 546 -3.27 15.40 -5.18
CA ALA A 546 -2.96 14.22 -6.00
C ALA A 546 -4.13 13.21 -6.06
N VAL A 547 -4.92 13.16 -4.99
CA VAL A 547 -6.04 12.25 -4.75
C VAL A 547 -7.17 13.03 -4.08
N MET A 548 -8.38 12.47 -4.04
CA MET A 548 -9.47 13.12 -3.31
C MET A 548 -9.12 13.23 -1.82
N LYS A 549 -9.39 14.39 -1.22
CA LYS A 549 -9.19 14.62 0.20
C LYS A 549 -9.92 13.54 1.03
N ASP A 550 -9.20 12.90 1.94
CA ASP A 550 -9.70 11.87 2.84
C ASP A 550 -8.90 11.84 4.14
N GLU A 551 -9.44 12.48 5.16
CA GLU A 551 -8.79 12.62 6.47
C GLU A 551 -8.66 11.27 7.20
N VAL A 552 -9.53 10.28 6.92
CA VAL A 552 -9.40 8.94 7.52
C VAL A 552 -8.20 8.20 6.92
N GLN A 553 -7.98 8.34 5.61
CA GLN A 553 -6.79 7.79 4.95
C GLN A 553 -5.52 8.50 5.39
N ALA A 554 -5.56 9.82 5.55
CA ALA A 554 -4.43 10.57 6.09
C ALA A 554 -4.02 10.03 7.48
N ALA A 555 -4.98 9.93 8.40
CA ALA A 555 -4.77 9.36 9.73
C ALA A 555 -4.19 7.93 9.67
N THR A 556 -4.69 7.12 8.73
CA THR A 556 -4.22 5.75 8.54
C THR A 556 -2.75 5.69 8.11
N TRP A 557 -2.31 6.60 7.25
CA TRP A 557 -0.92 6.66 6.81
C TRP A 557 0.01 7.23 7.87
N TYR A 558 -0.40 8.28 8.58
CA TYR A 558 0.36 8.79 9.73
C TYR A 558 0.51 7.76 10.84
N GLN A 559 -0.55 6.99 11.11
CA GLN A 559 -0.49 5.90 12.08
C GLN A 559 0.54 4.83 11.68
N ARG A 560 0.57 4.41 10.41
CA ARG A 560 1.59 3.47 9.92
C ARG A 560 3.01 4.01 10.08
N ALA A 561 3.22 5.28 9.73
CA ALA A 561 4.52 5.93 9.91
C ALA A 561 4.92 5.98 11.40
N ALA A 562 3.98 6.36 12.28
CA ALA A 562 4.18 6.44 13.72
C ALA A 562 4.51 5.07 14.35
N GLU A 563 3.82 4.01 13.95
CA GLU A 563 4.08 2.62 14.40
C GLU A 563 5.49 2.14 14.04
N LEU A 564 6.07 2.69 12.96
CA LEU A 564 7.45 2.42 12.52
C LEU A 564 8.48 3.43 13.08
N GLY A 565 8.07 4.29 14.01
CA GLY A 565 8.97 5.21 14.71
C GLY A 565 9.17 6.56 14.04
N ASN A 566 8.41 6.90 13.00
CA ASN A 566 8.52 8.19 12.34
C ASN A 566 7.90 9.30 13.19
N SER A 567 8.73 10.26 13.61
CA SER A 567 8.32 11.31 14.54
C SER A 567 7.34 12.31 13.91
N GLU A 568 7.47 12.58 12.61
CA GLU A 568 6.54 13.44 11.88
C GLU A 568 5.17 12.78 11.75
N GLY A 569 5.12 11.48 11.45
CA GLY A 569 3.90 10.69 11.49
C GLY A 569 3.23 10.71 12.87
N MET A 570 4.00 10.59 13.95
CA MET A 570 3.49 10.72 15.32
C MET A 570 2.87 12.09 15.58
N SER A 571 3.56 13.18 15.22
CA SER A 571 3.05 14.54 15.38
C SER A 571 1.80 14.81 14.55
N SER A 572 1.76 14.38 13.28
CA SER A 572 0.59 14.55 12.41
C SER A 572 -0.61 13.75 12.93
N LEU A 573 -0.40 12.50 13.37
CA LEU A 573 -1.48 11.71 14.00
C LEU A 573 -1.98 12.36 15.29
N ALA A 574 -1.09 12.92 16.10
CA ALA A 574 -1.45 13.63 17.32
C ALA A 574 -2.33 14.86 17.04
N VAL A 575 -2.03 15.62 15.98
CA VAL A 575 -2.88 16.74 15.52
C VAL A 575 -4.27 16.25 15.18
N MET A 576 -4.39 15.18 14.39
CA MET A 576 -5.71 14.64 13.99
C MET A 576 -6.55 14.16 15.18
N LEU A 577 -5.91 13.55 16.17
CA LEU A 577 -6.55 13.16 17.43
C LEU A 577 -6.91 14.38 18.31
N GLU A 578 -6.09 15.43 18.32
CA GLU A 578 -6.37 16.66 19.05
C GLU A 578 -7.56 17.41 18.44
N THR A 579 -7.65 17.49 17.10
CA THR A 579 -8.70 18.25 16.41
C THR A 579 -9.98 17.44 16.16
N GLY A 580 -9.90 16.11 16.18
CA GLY A 580 -11.00 15.24 15.76
C GLY A 580 -11.20 15.18 14.24
N THR A 581 -10.14 15.44 13.48
CA THR A 581 -10.13 15.45 12.01
C THR A 581 -9.77 14.05 11.52
N GLY A 582 -10.64 13.40 10.72
CA GLY A 582 -10.45 12.01 10.26
C GLY A 582 -10.49 10.90 11.34
N LEU A 583 -10.37 11.26 12.62
CA LEU A 583 -10.48 10.37 13.78
C LEU A 583 -11.36 11.02 14.85
N PRO A 584 -12.03 10.23 15.73
CA PRO A 584 -12.64 10.80 16.92
C PRO A 584 -11.61 11.54 17.77
N GLN A 585 -11.99 12.72 18.27
CA GLN A 585 -11.13 13.52 19.12
C GLN A 585 -10.76 12.74 20.40
N ASP A 586 -9.46 12.69 20.69
CA ASP A 586 -8.90 12.04 21.88
C ASP A 586 -7.64 12.78 22.33
N TYR A 587 -7.82 13.69 23.28
CA TYR A 587 -6.71 14.47 23.81
C TYR A 587 -5.68 13.62 24.57
N ALA A 588 -6.08 12.54 25.22
CA ALA A 588 -5.14 11.71 25.98
C ALA A 588 -4.17 11.02 25.03
N ARG A 589 -4.69 10.40 23.97
CA ARG A 589 -3.87 9.77 22.93
C ARG A 589 -3.06 10.78 22.12
N ALA A 590 -3.62 11.97 21.83
CA ALA A 590 -2.86 13.04 21.19
C ALA A 590 -1.63 13.42 22.04
N ALA A 591 -1.78 13.59 23.36
CA ALA A 591 -0.66 13.89 24.24
C ALA A 591 0.37 12.76 24.33
N GLU A 592 -0.04 11.50 24.24
CA GLU A 592 0.88 10.35 24.16
C GLU A 592 1.72 10.40 22.88
N TYR A 593 1.09 10.63 21.72
CA TYR A 593 1.81 10.70 20.45
C TYR A 593 2.71 11.94 20.36
N TYR A 594 2.27 13.11 20.83
CA TYR A 594 3.15 14.28 20.92
C TYR A 594 4.35 14.04 21.83
N ARG A 595 4.16 13.31 22.95
CA ARG A 595 5.26 12.93 23.83
C ARG A 595 6.23 11.96 23.15
N ALA A 596 5.72 10.98 22.40
CA ALA A 596 6.55 10.07 21.62
C ALA A 596 7.36 10.82 20.54
N ALA A 597 6.74 11.73 19.79
CA ALA A 597 7.40 12.58 18.82
C ALA A 597 8.48 13.48 19.46
N ALA A 598 8.18 14.08 20.62
CA ALA A 598 9.12 14.89 21.38
C ALA A 598 10.34 14.07 21.84
N ASN A 599 10.13 12.84 22.33
CA ASN A 599 11.20 11.94 22.71
C ASN A 599 12.08 11.51 21.51
N ALA A 600 11.50 11.45 20.32
CA ALA A 600 12.23 11.26 19.06
C ALA A 600 12.92 12.53 18.54
N GLY A 601 12.78 13.66 19.24
CA GLY A 601 13.44 14.93 18.94
C GLY A 601 12.64 15.89 18.06
N ASP A 602 11.39 15.58 17.71
CA ASP A 602 10.55 16.42 16.85
C ASP A 602 10.05 17.68 17.59
N ALA A 603 10.34 18.85 17.01
CA ALA A 603 9.92 20.15 17.51
C ALA A 603 8.39 20.29 17.55
N ARG A 604 7.65 19.69 16.61
CA ARG A 604 6.17 19.68 16.62
C ARG A 604 5.62 18.88 17.81
N GLY A 605 6.26 17.76 18.15
CA GLY A 605 5.95 16.98 19.34
C GLY A 605 6.05 17.82 20.62
N TYR A 606 7.17 18.53 20.80
CA TYR A 606 7.36 19.43 21.93
C TYR A 606 6.34 20.58 21.94
N LEU A 607 6.06 21.20 20.80
CA LEU A 607 5.09 22.30 20.66
C LEU A 607 3.67 21.86 21.01
N GLY A 608 3.22 20.72 20.46
CA GLY A 608 1.89 20.15 20.70
C GLY A 608 1.72 19.76 22.15
N LEU A 609 2.67 19.01 22.73
CA LEU A 609 2.63 18.63 24.14
C LEU A 609 2.66 19.86 25.05
N GLY A 610 3.46 20.88 24.74
CA GLY A 610 3.50 22.14 25.47
C GLY A 610 2.15 22.86 25.47
N SER A 611 1.47 22.92 24.31
CA SER A 611 0.16 23.54 24.16
C SER A 611 -0.93 22.79 24.92
N MET A 612 -0.92 21.47 24.86
CA MET A 612 -1.84 20.61 25.63
C MET A 612 -1.61 20.74 27.14
N THR A 613 -0.35 20.78 27.56
CA THR A 613 0.04 20.94 28.98
C THR A 613 -0.31 22.33 29.52
N ALA A 614 -0.19 23.39 28.71
CA ALA A 614 -0.58 24.75 29.11
C ALA A 614 -2.08 24.87 29.36
N ARG A 615 -2.91 24.18 28.56
CA ARG A 615 -4.38 24.25 28.62
C ARG A 615 -5.03 23.14 29.45
N GLY A 616 -4.28 22.09 29.80
CA GLY A 616 -4.81 20.93 30.52
C GLY A 616 -5.65 19.98 29.65
N ALA A 617 -5.39 19.93 28.34
CA ALA A 617 -6.10 19.04 27.41
C ALA A 617 -5.42 17.67 27.39
N GLY A 618 -6.11 16.61 27.81
CA GLY A 618 -5.57 15.23 27.80
C GLY A 618 -4.43 14.95 28.81
N VAL A 619 -3.90 15.99 29.45
CA VAL A 619 -2.88 15.95 30.49
C VAL A 619 -3.22 16.96 31.59
N ARG A 620 -2.66 16.78 32.80
CA ARG A 620 -2.83 17.75 33.88
C ARG A 620 -2.21 19.08 33.47
N GLN A 621 -2.97 20.17 33.64
CA GLN A 621 -2.47 21.52 33.38
C GLN A 621 -1.21 21.80 34.21
N ASN A 622 -0.15 22.24 33.54
CA ASN A 622 1.11 22.59 34.18
C ASN A 622 1.87 23.68 33.38
N PRO A 623 1.59 24.97 33.65
CA PRO A 623 2.22 26.08 32.93
C PRO A 623 3.75 26.09 33.02
N VAL A 624 4.34 25.65 34.13
CA VAL A 624 5.81 25.57 34.30
C VAL A 624 6.41 24.55 33.36
N GLU A 625 5.76 23.38 33.23
CA GLU A 625 6.20 22.34 32.29
C GLU A 625 5.97 22.76 30.83
N ALA A 626 4.85 23.45 30.55
CA ALA A 626 4.60 23.99 29.21
C ALA A 626 5.71 24.95 28.77
N VAL A 627 6.24 25.80 29.65
CA VAL A 627 7.40 26.65 29.35
C VAL A 627 8.63 25.80 28.99
N ARG A 628 8.91 24.72 29.73
CA ARG A 628 10.04 23.82 29.39
C ARG A 628 9.87 23.18 28.02
N LEU A 629 8.67 22.72 27.71
CA LEU A 629 8.35 22.10 26.42
C LEU A 629 8.46 23.11 25.27
N PHE A 630 7.93 24.32 25.45
CA PHE A 630 8.08 25.38 24.43
C PHE A 630 9.53 25.82 24.26
N GLN A 631 10.33 25.85 25.33
CA GLN A 631 11.78 26.09 25.23
C GLN A 631 12.46 25.00 24.41
N ALA A 632 12.17 23.72 24.68
CA ALA A 632 12.73 22.62 23.92
C ALA A 632 12.36 22.66 22.42
N ALA A 633 11.13 23.07 22.08
CA ALA A 633 10.70 23.29 20.70
C ALA A 633 11.38 24.52 20.06
N ALA A 634 11.54 25.61 20.80
CA ALA A 634 12.20 26.83 20.35
C ALA A 634 13.70 26.62 20.08
N ASP A 635 14.39 25.85 20.93
CA ASP A 635 15.80 25.48 20.73
C ASP A 635 16.01 24.62 19.47
N ARG A 636 14.94 23.99 18.97
CA ARG A 636 14.88 23.25 17.70
C ARG A 636 14.33 24.10 16.55
N GLY A 637 14.22 25.41 16.74
CA GLY A 637 13.89 26.37 15.70
C GLY A 637 12.40 26.58 15.44
N SER A 638 11.48 26.12 16.31
CA SER A 638 10.03 26.34 16.12
C SER A 638 9.64 27.81 16.39
N PRO A 639 9.21 28.59 15.37
CA PRO A 639 8.81 29.99 15.57
C PRO A 639 7.53 30.10 16.40
N LEU A 640 6.60 29.17 16.23
CA LEU A 640 5.36 29.09 17.03
C LEU A 640 5.65 28.84 18.51
N ALA A 641 6.65 28.01 18.83
CA ALA A 641 7.06 27.79 20.21
C ALA A 641 7.72 29.02 20.82
N MET A 642 8.54 29.74 20.04
CA MET A 642 9.12 31.03 20.46
C MET A 642 8.02 32.06 20.75
N ARG A 643 6.99 32.15 19.91
CA ARG A 643 5.82 32.99 20.18
C ARG A 643 5.09 32.59 21.45
N ASN A 644 4.83 31.29 21.64
CA ASN A 644 4.16 30.82 22.86
C ASN A 644 4.99 31.10 24.13
N LEU A 645 6.32 30.97 24.06
CA LEU A 645 7.20 31.42 25.15
C LEU A 645 7.08 32.91 25.42
N ALA A 646 7.06 33.74 24.38
CA ALA A 646 6.90 35.18 24.52
C ALA A 646 5.61 35.54 25.26
N ILE A 647 4.49 34.90 24.89
CA ILE A 647 3.19 35.06 25.55
C ILE A 647 3.26 34.62 27.03
N MET A 648 3.96 33.52 27.34
CA MET A 648 4.12 33.03 28.72
C MET A 648 4.96 34.01 29.57
N TYR A 649 6.02 34.60 29.00
CA TYR A 649 6.82 35.65 29.65
C TYR A 649 6.07 36.99 29.78
N GLU A 650 5.21 37.33 28.83
CA GLU A 650 4.40 38.55 28.89
C GLU A 650 3.31 38.44 29.97
N SER A 651 2.60 37.31 30.00
CA SER A 651 1.49 37.06 30.93
C SER A 651 1.94 36.61 32.33
N GLY A 652 3.17 36.11 32.47
CA GLY A 652 3.66 35.53 33.72
C GLY A 652 3.05 34.15 34.04
N GLN A 653 2.55 33.43 33.03
CA GLN A 653 2.05 32.07 33.20
C GLN A 653 3.21 31.08 33.21
N GLY A 654 3.38 30.31 34.29
CA GLY A 654 4.45 29.30 34.40
C GLY A 654 5.87 29.84 34.57
N VAL A 655 6.07 31.15 34.39
CA VAL A 655 7.32 31.89 34.61
C VAL A 655 7.01 33.25 35.20
N ARG A 656 8.00 33.88 35.84
CA ARG A 656 7.87 35.28 36.25
C ARG A 656 7.72 36.15 34.99
N ALA A 657 6.74 37.06 35.00
CA ALA A 657 6.55 38.01 33.92
C ALA A 657 7.82 38.83 33.66
N ASP A 658 8.23 38.88 32.39
CA ASP A 658 9.44 39.56 31.93
C ASP A 658 9.22 40.09 30.50
N ARG A 659 8.85 41.37 30.41
CA ARG A 659 8.58 42.03 29.13
C ARG A 659 9.79 42.07 28.21
N LYS A 660 11.02 42.15 28.75
CA LYS A 660 12.24 42.19 27.92
C LYS A 660 12.44 40.83 27.25
N LYS A 661 12.33 39.75 28.01
CA LYS A 661 12.39 38.38 27.46
C LYS A 661 11.25 38.09 26.49
N ALA A 662 10.04 38.57 26.77
CA ALA A 662 8.92 38.41 25.84
C ALA A 662 9.24 39.04 24.47
N ILE A 663 9.73 40.29 24.45
CA ILE A 663 10.16 40.98 23.23
C ILE A 663 11.31 40.22 22.52
N GLU A 664 12.29 39.71 23.26
CA GLU A 664 13.38 38.90 22.68
C GLU A 664 12.85 37.66 21.97
N TRP A 665 11.91 36.94 22.57
CA TRP A 665 11.30 35.76 21.98
C TRP A 665 10.40 36.08 20.79
N TYR A 666 9.59 37.16 20.86
CA TYR A 666 8.82 37.63 19.72
C TYR A 666 9.74 38.00 18.53
N ARG A 667 10.90 38.63 18.77
CA ARG A 667 11.88 38.92 17.69
C ARG A 667 12.44 37.66 17.05
N LYS A 668 12.79 36.65 17.85
CA LYS A 668 13.27 35.37 17.32
C LYS A 668 12.18 34.66 16.49
N ALA A 669 10.94 34.66 16.98
CA ALA A 669 9.80 34.11 16.24
C ALA A 669 9.57 34.83 14.90
N ALA A 670 9.61 36.17 14.91
CA ALA A 670 9.48 37.01 13.73
C ALA A 670 10.58 36.79 12.68
N GLN A 671 11.84 36.66 13.14
CA GLN A 671 12.99 36.28 12.30
C GLN A 671 12.81 34.88 11.71
N GLY A 672 12.20 33.97 12.47
CA GLY A 672 11.81 32.63 12.02
C GLY A 672 10.57 32.58 11.14
N GLY A 673 9.97 33.72 10.78
CA GLY A 673 8.84 33.78 9.85
C GLY A 673 7.46 33.99 10.48
N ASP A 674 7.32 34.01 11.80
CA ASP A 674 6.02 34.16 12.46
C ASP A 674 5.50 35.61 12.36
N GLU A 675 4.48 35.81 11.52
CA GLU A 675 3.89 37.13 11.25
C GLU A 675 3.18 37.72 12.46
N ALA A 676 2.47 36.88 13.23
CA ALA A 676 1.77 37.31 14.44
C ALA A 676 2.73 37.95 15.46
N SER A 677 3.96 37.42 15.58
CA SER A 677 5.00 38.00 16.44
C SER A 677 5.54 39.33 15.89
N ARG A 678 5.59 39.53 14.57
CA ARG A 678 5.96 40.83 13.97
C ARG A 678 4.91 41.89 14.30
N ASP A 679 3.63 41.54 14.14
CA ASP A 679 2.52 42.43 14.46
C ASP A 679 2.49 42.78 15.95
N GLU A 680 2.77 41.80 16.81
CA GLU A 680 2.84 42.00 18.25
C GLU A 680 4.02 42.90 18.65
N LEU A 681 5.19 42.76 18.01
CA LEU A 681 6.32 43.70 18.21
C LEU A 681 5.96 45.13 17.80
N ALA A 682 5.20 45.30 16.71
CA ALA A 682 4.71 46.61 16.29
C ALA A 682 3.79 47.21 17.35
N ARG A 683 2.84 46.43 17.87
CA ARG A 683 1.93 46.84 18.95
C ARG A 683 2.68 47.23 20.23
N LEU A 684 3.74 46.51 20.55
CA LEU A 684 4.57 46.74 21.74
C LEU A 684 5.58 47.89 21.57
N GLY A 685 5.68 48.51 20.39
CA GLY A 685 6.63 49.57 20.07
C GLY A 685 8.10 49.09 20.03
N ALA A 686 8.32 47.85 19.60
CA ALA A 686 9.59 47.13 19.75
C ALA A 686 10.13 46.50 18.45
N GLN A 687 9.70 47.00 17.29
CA GLN A 687 10.14 46.57 15.94
C GLN A 687 11.67 46.54 15.79
#